data_AF-A0A2A6B6K4-F1
#
_entry.id   AF-A0A2A6B6K4-F1
#
_cell.length_a   1.000
_cell.length_b   1.000
_cell.length_c   1.000
_cell.angle_alpha   90.00
_cell.angle_beta   90.00
_cell.angle_gamma   90.00
#
_symmetry.space_group_name_H-M   'P 1'
#
loop_
_entity.id
_entity.type
_entity.pdbx_description
1 polymer ?
#
loop_
_entity_poly.entity_id
_entity_poly.type
_entity_poly.pdbx_seq_one_letter_code
_entity_poly.pdbx_strand_id
1 'polypeptide(L)'
;MFEFALNRRNFSNIFAQLSIMRSISDYSVTVDRVVLNDRTHARYLIEENLRDDVDFDLKKGIDTFVDKCESIEDEGRLHPLCSWVCAQEGDNLKEIFSGAQFASRRGTMRLIAMTIMSHLPKSIRPENAWTVIAVKVGDVVMLCETTKKYDRSDLLSSYSGFKFEQYMTADKPNGETDTDAPVDNRAVFKKMVRSDLEFEGESIGICCAAEIDALIGEEAVELKTRQLASNFGFFKALEIVLQSELADVSTAVVGWKTKDLVVTKSQLVAMSEEEDDVHFPAGHTIEGSHGKYVVEKLLGEGGFGAVYKVYEQSDKTKLYAMKVEKKKEERKDSKLKMEIAILKLVAQERQDSHFTSIIDRGKKETYFFLVMQLVGKSLADLKNKRPDKVQYPHPIYRVLSSDGSRSFGDKHGFIHRDLKPANYACGLGDKKRVVRVTHPSPSLIYRTPKVYILDFGIARKFTNKENVLKTPREKAKFKGTVKFASIACHRNIELSPKDDCESWFYLMLDVIQPGGLPWKRIQQREAVMQCKEDCRRGEKRAKLFDGLKTAEVELGKVMDYIDHLQYYSKVDYNFIYDLLKVIPIIASAFSPSITSDVAGGIWRPYVSKFTVPGLESEVLSAAFRRFTKLLKNQECGIIRQSGFDVTRNPSAPPPAFMKFVRGLRELSREEVKEFGEEYAKGWFYSTYGIQTTVFIKYLTKKFLANGGNFIERELRTLDDLNVARKLCGDENLIPSRGQVVRVKAPAVHHFFMDDDDYILLNRDFIVLGSTHDHGSWDLTVNEETAKRIIEKNLPRTTGLRPFREEIRLEKELKKSKSGKQTLVIHNYGHGGSGVTLSLGCAEHVANIVKESFPTPLRSQI
;
A
#
# COMPACT_ATOMS: atom_id res chain seq x y z
N MET A 1 -0.47 19.62 16.66
CA MET A 1 -0.41 18.27 17.30
C MET A 1 -0.10 17.21 16.25
N PHE A 2 1.09 16.58 16.26
CA PHE A 2 1.44 15.55 15.26
C PHE A 2 1.85 14.22 15.92
N GLU A 3 1.07 13.15 15.67
CA GLU A 3 1.42 11.77 16.04
C GLU A 3 2.56 11.25 15.15
N PHE A 4 3.76 11.15 15.70
CA PHE A 4 4.82 10.31 15.14
C PHE A 4 4.91 8.98 15.89
N ALA A 5 4.89 7.89 15.13
CA ALA A 5 5.05 6.53 15.64
C ALA A 5 6.48 6.32 16.16
N LEU A 6 6.70 6.67 17.42
CA LEU A 6 7.87 6.31 18.22
C LEU A 6 7.82 4.82 18.59
N ASN A 7 8.99 4.22 18.75
CA ASN A 7 9.12 2.82 19.14
C ASN A 7 8.43 2.58 20.50
N ARG A 8 7.57 1.58 20.53
CA ARG A 8 6.31 1.53 21.30
C ARG A 8 6.42 1.15 22.78
N ARG A 9 7.56 1.41 23.46
CA ARG A 9 7.68 1.02 24.88
C ARG A 9 7.63 2.16 25.89
N ASN A 10 8.18 3.35 25.63
CA ASN A 10 8.36 4.33 26.72
C ASN A 10 7.82 5.76 26.53
N PHE A 11 7.43 6.23 25.32
CA PHE A 11 7.12 7.67 25.14
C PHE A 11 5.84 8.01 24.35
N SER A 12 5.05 7.03 23.87
CA SER A 12 3.98 7.29 22.90
C SER A 12 2.68 7.91 23.46
N ASN A 13 2.63 8.24 24.77
CA ASN A 13 1.45 8.82 25.41
C ASN A 13 1.77 10.06 26.26
N ILE A 14 3.01 10.57 26.24
CA ILE A 14 3.43 11.59 27.17
C ILE A 14 3.89 12.84 26.41
N PHE A 15 3.17 13.94 26.60
CA PHE A 15 3.45 15.24 25.99
C PHE A 15 4.08 16.13 27.06
N ALA A 16 5.30 16.61 26.80
CA ALA A 16 5.88 17.71 27.56
C ALA A 16 5.52 19.02 26.86
N GLN A 17 5.07 20.02 27.62
CA GLN A 17 4.68 21.33 27.10
C GLN A 17 5.64 22.39 27.63
N LEU A 18 6.04 23.34 26.77
CA LEU A 18 6.72 24.54 27.23
C LEU A 18 5.66 25.54 27.71
N SER A 19 5.86 26.09 28.90
CA SER A 19 5.09 27.22 29.38
C SER A 19 5.44 28.48 28.57
N ILE A 20 4.65 29.54 28.72
CA ILE A 20 4.84 30.81 28.02
C ILE A 20 6.29 31.29 28.22
N MET A 21 6.99 31.50 27.10
CA MET A 21 8.35 32.02 27.10
C MET A 21 8.36 33.45 27.66
N ARG A 22 9.38 33.76 28.45
CA ARG A 22 9.57 35.07 29.06
C ARG A 22 10.97 35.58 28.75
N SER A 23 11.08 36.78 28.18
CA SER A 23 12.36 37.46 28.10
C SER A 23 12.81 37.91 29.49
N ILE A 24 14.06 37.60 29.82
CA ILE A 24 14.70 37.98 31.09
C ILE A 24 15.58 39.21 30.88
N SER A 25 16.36 39.24 29.80
CA SER A 25 17.39 40.24 29.56
C SER A 25 17.82 40.22 28.10
N ASP A 26 18.27 41.38 27.61
CA ASP A 26 18.83 41.55 26.29
C ASP A 26 20.31 41.92 26.44
N TYR A 27 21.17 41.33 25.61
CA TYR A 27 22.59 41.64 25.62
C TYR A 27 23.24 41.50 24.24
N SER A 28 24.29 42.26 24.03
CA SER A 28 25.11 42.22 22.83
C SER A 28 26.46 41.57 23.13
N VAL A 29 27.03 40.92 22.12
CA VAL A 29 28.41 40.40 22.16
C VAL A 29 29.18 41.11 21.07
N THR A 30 30.26 41.80 21.43
CA THR A 30 31.11 42.52 20.48
C THR A 30 31.99 41.56 19.66
N VAL A 31 32.66 42.08 18.64
CA VAL A 31 33.68 41.35 17.86
C VAL A 31 34.77 40.75 18.76
N ASP A 32 35.17 41.47 19.81
CA ASP A 32 36.16 41.05 20.80
C ASP A 32 35.56 40.16 21.91
N ARG A 33 34.32 39.72 21.75
CA ARG A 33 33.56 38.87 22.69
C ARG A 33 33.26 39.51 24.05
N VAL A 34 33.31 40.83 24.13
CA VAL A 34 32.86 41.56 25.30
C VAL A 34 31.33 41.49 25.34
N VAL A 35 30.78 41.12 26.50
CA VAL A 35 29.33 41.12 26.74
C VAL A 35 28.92 42.50 27.23
N LEU A 36 27.96 43.10 26.52
CA LEU A 36 27.35 44.38 26.88
C LEU A 36 25.88 44.13 27.20
N ASN A 37 25.41 44.55 28.37
CA ASN A 37 23.99 44.45 28.75
C ASN A 37 23.15 45.54 28.07
N ASP A 38 23.18 45.56 26.74
CA ASP A 38 22.54 46.55 25.89
C ASP A 38 22.07 45.92 24.56
N ARG A 39 21.50 46.77 23.71
CA ARG A 39 21.04 46.42 22.35
C ARG A 39 21.93 47.01 21.26
N THR A 40 23.19 47.32 21.56
CA THR A 40 24.10 48.02 20.64
C THR A 40 24.26 47.28 19.31
N HIS A 41 24.18 45.95 19.32
CA HIS A 41 24.28 45.12 18.11
C HIS A 41 22.93 44.54 17.64
N ALA A 42 21.81 45.04 18.16
CA ALA A 42 20.49 44.66 17.65
C ALA A 42 20.27 45.26 16.26
N ARG A 43 19.81 44.43 15.32
CA ARG A 43 19.49 44.85 13.96
C ARG A 43 17.98 44.94 13.78
N TYR A 44 17.53 45.90 12.99
CA TYR A 44 16.11 46.21 12.80
C TYR A 44 15.71 45.89 11.36
N LEU A 45 14.53 45.30 11.18
CA LEU A 45 14.04 44.91 9.86
C LEU A 45 13.76 46.15 8.99
N ILE A 46 14.22 46.11 7.74
CA ILE A 46 13.86 47.07 6.70
C ILE A 46 12.57 46.59 6.04
N GLU A 47 11.42 47.07 6.53
CA GLU A 47 10.10 46.63 6.04
C GLU A 47 9.88 46.92 4.56
N GLU A 48 10.50 47.97 4.00
CA GLU A 48 10.44 48.30 2.57
C GLU A 48 11.01 47.20 1.65
N ASN A 49 11.85 46.33 2.22
CA ASN A 49 12.42 45.18 1.55
C ASN A 49 11.49 43.95 1.61
N LEU A 50 10.27 44.04 2.13
CA LEU A 50 9.26 42.97 2.10
C LEU A 50 8.35 43.08 0.86
N ARG A 51 8.86 42.67 -0.31
CA ARG A 51 8.13 42.79 -1.58
C ARG A 51 8.42 41.66 -2.56
N ASP A 52 7.61 41.59 -3.62
CA ASP A 52 7.59 40.50 -4.60
C ASP A 52 8.55 40.68 -5.78
N ASP A 53 9.39 41.72 -5.76
CA ASP A 53 10.27 42.17 -6.85
C ASP A 53 11.64 42.67 -6.36
N VAL A 54 12.17 42.09 -5.29
CA VAL A 54 13.54 42.36 -4.83
C VAL A 54 14.58 41.71 -5.75
N ASP A 55 15.84 42.16 -5.71
CA ASP A 55 16.95 41.58 -6.48
C ASP A 55 18.21 41.50 -5.62
N PHE A 56 18.19 40.62 -4.61
CA PHE A 56 19.29 40.50 -3.67
C PHE A 56 20.25 39.38 -4.10
N ASP A 57 21.44 39.74 -4.59
CA ASP A 57 22.49 38.78 -4.91
C ASP A 57 23.22 38.31 -3.63
N LEU A 58 22.91 37.09 -3.20
CA LEU A 58 23.49 36.51 -1.98
C LEU A 58 24.94 36.03 -2.15
N LYS A 59 25.57 36.24 -3.31
CA LYS A 59 27.01 35.97 -3.54
C LYS A 59 27.87 37.23 -3.42
N LYS A 60 27.25 38.42 -3.42
CA LYS A 60 27.94 39.72 -3.49
C LYS A 60 28.80 39.96 -2.23
N GLY A 61 30.12 39.89 -2.36
CA GLY A 61 31.07 40.19 -1.27
C GLY A 61 31.47 39.00 -0.41
N ILE A 62 31.39 37.77 -0.95
CA ILE A 62 31.82 36.55 -0.24
C ILE A 62 33.33 36.51 0.04
N ASP A 63 34.12 37.17 -0.80
CA ASP A 63 35.57 37.31 -0.71
C ASP A 63 36.03 38.15 0.48
N THR A 64 35.15 38.98 1.04
CA THR A 64 35.41 39.80 2.23
C THR A 64 34.67 39.29 3.48
N PHE A 65 34.10 38.08 3.43
CA PHE A 65 33.35 37.50 4.54
C PHE A 65 34.24 37.21 5.75
N VAL A 66 33.84 37.70 6.93
CA VAL A 66 34.52 37.43 8.19
C VAL A 66 33.64 36.51 9.05
N ASP A 67 33.98 35.21 9.09
CA ASP A 67 33.23 34.20 9.85
C ASP A 67 33.75 34.06 11.29
N LYS A 68 32.84 34.16 12.25
CA LYS A 68 33.05 33.88 13.67
C LYS A 68 33.58 32.48 13.95
N CYS A 69 33.44 31.53 13.03
CA CYS A 69 33.99 30.19 13.19
C CYS A 69 35.51 30.12 12.94
N GLU A 70 36.08 31.05 12.18
CA GLU A 70 37.54 31.09 11.93
C GLU A 70 38.33 31.67 13.11
N SER A 71 37.66 32.39 14.01
CA SER A 71 38.24 32.93 15.24
C SER A 71 38.01 32.06 16.49
N ILE A 72 37.37 30.88 16.34
CA ILE A 72 37.11 29.94 17.45
C ILE A 72 38.17 28.83 17.45
N GLU A 73 39.35 29.12 17.97
CA GLU A 73 40.20 28.08 18.56
C GLU A 73 39.59 27.69 19.91
N ASP A 74 38.66 26.71 19.91
CA ASP A 74 38.10 25.89 21.01
C ASP A 74 37.81 26.47 22.43
N GLU A 75 38.08 27.74 22.72
CA GLU A 75 37.96 28.33 24.05
C GLU A 75 36.62 29.06 24.21
N GLY A 76 35.68 28.38 24.88
CA GLY A 76 34.56 29.05 25.54
C GLY A 76 33.27 29.17 24.75
N ARG A 77 32.70 28.06 24.26
CA ARG A 77 31.34 28.07 23.64
C ARG A 77 30.24 28.60 24.56
N LEU A 78 30.39 28.43 25.88
CA LEU A 78 29.53 29.05 26.90
C LEU A 78 30.06 30.40 27.42
N HIS A 79 31.26 30.84 27.02
CA HIS A 79 31.91 32.03 27.60
C HIS A 79 31.00 33.26 27.57
N PRO A 80 30.31 33.63 26.47
CA PRO A 80 29.40 34.78 26.50
C PRO A 80 28.23 34.63 27.49
N LEU A 81 27.72 33.41 27.70
CA LEU A 81 26.68 33.18 28.70
C LEU A 81 27.25 33.29 30.12
N CYS A 82 28.43 32.73 30.37
CA CYS A 82 29.11 32.85 31.67
C CYS A 82 29.49 34.31 31.97
N SER A 83 29.99 35.05 30.99
CA SER A 83 30.33 36.47 31.14
C SER A 83 29.08 37.31 31.38
N TRP A 84 27.95 37.00 30.72
CA TRP A 84 26.66 37.63 31.03
C TRP A 84 26.23 37.36 32.46
N VAL A 85 26.35 36.11 32.94
CA VAL A 85 26.05 35.72 34.34
C VAL A 85 26.91 36.53 35.32
N CYS A 86 28.22 36.60 35.10
CA CYS A 86 29.14 37.35 35.97
C CYS A 86 28.87 38.87 35.98
N ALA A 87 28.12 39.38 35.00
CA ALA A 87 27.73 40.78 34.90
C ALA A 87 26.36 41.08 35.52
N GLN A 88 25.63 40.06 36.01
CA GLN A 88 24.36 40.26 36.71
C GLN A 88 24.60 40.59 38.19
N GLU A 89 23.67 41.31 38.81
CA GLU A 89 23.70 41.56 40.25
C GLU A 89 23.26 40.30 41.02
N GLY A 90 24.08 39.88 42.00
CA GLY A 90 23.81 38.76 42.90
C GLY A 90 24.68 37.52 42.66
N ASP A 91 24.81 36.68 43.70
CA ASP A 91 25.66 35.48 43.66
C ASP A 91 24.87 34.18 43.44
N ASN A 92 23.53 34.25 43.45
CA ASN A 92 22.66 33.09 43.30
C ASN A 92 22.26 32.87 41.84
N LEU A 93 22.90 31.87 41.20
CA LEU A 93 22.62 31.50 39.81
C LEU A 93 21.14 31.17 39.55
N LYS A 94 20.45 30.58 40.51
CA LYS A 94 19.04 30.24 40.34
C LYS A 94 18.17 31.49 40.26
N GLU A 95 18.51 32.55 40.99
CA GLU A 95 17.83 33.85 40.88
C GLU A 95 18.17 34.54 39.57
N ILE A 96 19.45 34.55 39.18
CA ILE A 96 19.91 35.09 37.88
C ILE A 96 19.17 34.44 36.71
N PHE A 97 18.99 33.13 36.74
CA PHE A 97 18.25 32.38 35.71
C PHE A 97 16.73 32.30 35.99
N SER A 98 16.18 33.19 36.82
CA SER A 98 14.74 33.32 37.08
C SER A 98 14.07 32.02 37.54
N GLY A 99 14.78 31.22 38.33
CA GLY A 99 14.32 29.96 38.91
C GLY A 99 14.66 28.70 38.10
N ALA A 100 15.27 28.84 36.91
CA ALA A 100 15.55 27.71 36.03
C ALA A 100 16.59 26.75 36.60
N GLN A 101 16.35 25.45 36.40
CA GLN A 101 17.26 24.37 36.78
C GLN A 101 18.30 24.10 35.69
N PHE A 102 18.01 24.42 34.43
CA PHE A 102 18.93 24.23 33.31
C PHE A 102 19.17 25.53 32.56
N ALA A 103 20.42 25.81 32.22
CA ALA A 103 20.82 26.99 31.45
C ALA A 103 21.72 26.60 30.27
N SER A 104 21.49 27.16 29.09
CA SER A 104 22.26 26.82 27.89
C SER A 104 22.10 27.85 26.76
N ARG A 105 22.75 27.59 25.62
CA ARG A 105 22.46 28.30 24.36
C ARG A 105 21.27 27.64 23.67
N ARG A 106 20.46 28.44 22.97
CA ARG A 106 19.33 27.98 22.12
C ARG A 106 19.72 26.81 21.22
N GLY A 107 20.86 26.90 20.55
CA GLY A 107 21.34 25.85 19.64
C GLY A 107 21.58 24.49 20.31
N THR A 108 22.08 24.48 21.54
CA THR A 108 22.32 23.25 22.32
C THR A 108 21.00 22.64 22.80
N MET A 109 20.03 23.44 23.23
CA MET A 109 18.70 22.95 23.61
C MET A 109 17.92 22.39 22.41
N ARG A 110 17.97 23.09 21.27
CA ARG A 110 17.43 22.59 20.00
C ARG A 110 18.03 21.23 19.62
N LEU A 111 19.34 21.07 19.77
CA LEU A 111 20.05 19.82 19.47
C LEU A 111 19.54 18.66 20.34
N ILE A 112 19.39 18.91 21.64
CA ILE A 112 18.83 17.93 22.59
C ILE A 112 17.40 17.55 22.18
N ALA A 113 16.54 18.53 21.89
CA ALA A 113 15.16 18.30 21.45
C ALA A 113 15.09 17.47 20.15
N MET A 114 15.99 17.73 19.20
CA MET A 114 16.08 17.00 17.93
C MET A 114 16.51 15.53 18.08
N THR A 115 16.98 15.10 19.26
CA THR A 115 17.40 13.71 19.53
C THR A 115 16.27 12.71 19.35
N ILE A 116 15.02 13.13 19.53
CA ILE A 116 13.83 12.31 19.29
C ILE A 116 13.83 11.69 17.87
N MET A 117 14.51 12.35 16.93
CA MET A 117 14.64 11.94 15.53
C MET A 117 15.66 10.82 15.30
N SER A 118 16.53 10.53 16.27
CA SER A 118 17.59 9.49 16.17
C SER A 118 17.03 8.06 16.00
N HIS A 119 15.75 7.85 16.33
CA HIS A 119 15.05 6.57 16.18
C HIS A 119 14.58 6.26 14.76
N LEU A 120 14.69 7.19 13.81
CA LEU A 120 14.33 6.96 12.41
C LEU A 120 15.28 5.96 11.71
N PRO A 121 14.87 5.32 10.60
CA PRO A 121 15.73 4.41 9.83
C PRO A 121 17.04 5.09 9.41
N LYS A 122 18.18 4.36 9.42
CA LYS A 122 19.52 4.89 9.11
C LYS A 122 19.58 5.72 7.81
N SER A 123 18.78 5.37 6.80
CA SER A 123 18.69 6.08 5.51
C SER A 123 18.08 7.48 5.58
N ILE A 124 17.58 7.92 6.73
CA ILE A 124 16.91 9.22 6.94
C ILE A 124 17.44 9.92 8.21
N ARG A 125 18.50 9.40 8.83
CA ARG A 125 19.10 10.03 10.03
C ARG A 125 20.01 11.19 9.59
N PRO A 126 19.98 12.34 10.26
CA PRO A 126 21.11 13.26 10.18
C PRO A 126 22.36 12.57 10.74
N GLU A 127 23.50 12.66 10.04
CA GLU A 127 24.78 12.01 10.40
C GLU A 127 25.49 12.65 11.62
N ASN A 128 24.88 13.67 12.23
CA ASN A 128 25.55 14.53 13.20
C ASN A 128 25.49 13.93 14.61
N ALA A 129 26.49 13.11 14.96
CA ALA A 129 26.79 12.79 16.35
C ALA A 129 27.14 14.09 17.10
N TRP A 130 26.56 14.27 18.28
CA TRP A 130 26.81 15.42 19.13
C TRP A 130 27.17 14.98 20.55
N THR A 131 27.90 15.83 21.26
CA THR A 131 28.28 15.63 22.66
C THR A 131 27.99 16.92 23.43
N VAL A 132 27.33 16.78 24.58
CA VAL A 132 27.06 17.90 25.51
C VAL A 132 27.69 17.56 26.86
N ILE A 133 28.47 18.50 27.39
CA ILE A 133 28.91 18.50 28.78
C ILE A 133 27.81 19.18 29.61
N ALA A 134 27.39 18.53 30.69
CA ALA A 134 26.56 19.13 31.72
C ALA A 134 27.43 19.44 32.94
N VAL A 135 27.44 20.71 33.37
CA VAL A 135 28.17 21.16 34.55
C VAL A 135 27.16 21.71 35.54
N LYS A 136 27.09 21.13 36.74
CA LYS A 136 26.28 21.67 37.82
C LYS A 136 27.07 22.76 38.55
N VAL A 137 26.55 23.98 38.58
CA VAL A 137 27.13 25.12 39.31
C VAL A 137 26.06 25.63 40.27
N GLY A 138 26.29 25.50 41.58
CA GLY A 138 25.24 25.70 42.58
C GLY A 138 24.03 24.78 42.32
N ASP A 139 22.85 25.38 42.19
CA ASP A 139 21.58 24.69 41.91
C ASP A 139 21.20 24.63 40.43
N VAL A 140 22.06 25.12 39.52
CA VAL A 140 21.78 25.20 38.08
C VAL A 140 22.70 24.27 37.30
N VAL A 141 22.16 23.56 36.32
CA VAL A 141 22.92 22.71 35.38
C VAL A 141 23.12 23.46 34.08
N MET A 142 24.38 23.84 33.80
CA MET A 142 24.79 24.47 32.55
C MET A 142 25.13 23.41 31.49
N LEU A 143 24.57 23.55 30.29
CA LEU A 143 24.77 22.60 29.19
C LEU A 143 25.64 23.21 28.07
N CYS A 144 26.72 22.53 27.69
CA CYS A 144 27.66 22.99 26.67
C CYS A 144 27.93 21.92 25.61
N GLU A 145 27.63 22.20 24.34
CA GLU A 145 27.99 21.32 23.23
C GLU A 145 29.51 21.36 22.93
N THR A 146 30.18 20.21 22.89
CA THR A 146 31.65 20.10 22.68
C THR A 146 32.08 19.82 21.26
N THR A 147 31.24 19.16 20.45
CA THR A 147 31.61 18.75 19.09
C THR A 147 30.82 19.55 18.05
N LYS A 148 31.47 20.49 17.37
CA LYS A 148 30.94 21.04 16.11
C LYS A 148 32.06 20.91 15.07
N LYS A 149 32.03 19.84 14.27
CA LYS A 149 32.92 19.74 13.12
C LYS A 149 32.45 20.78 12.10
N TYR A 150 33.26 21.80 11.87
CA TYR A 150 32.99 22.79 10.84
C TYR A 150 33.38 22.19 9.49
N ASP A 151 32.40 21.92 8.64
CA ASP A 151 32.65 21.47 7.27
C ASP A 151 32.78 22.70 6.36
N ARG A 152 34.01 22.99 5.93
CA ARG A 152 34.30 24.10 5.01
C ARG A 152 33.67 23.94 3.64
N SER A 153 33.12 22.77 3.30
CA SER A 153 32.51 22.52 1.98
C SER A 153 31.22 23.31 1.73
N ASP A 154 30.63 23.97 2.74
CA ASP A 154 29.36 24.71 2.64
C ASP A 154 29.45 26.22 2.96
N LEU A 155 30.62 26.85 2.74
CA LEU A 155 30.88 28.27 3.04
C LEU A 155 29.87 29.22 2.35
N LEU A 156 29.57 28.97 1.06
CA LEU A 156 28.64 29.78 0.28
C LEU A 156 27.20 29.71 0.83
N SER A 157 26.77 28.54 1.32
CA SER A 157 25.46 28.36 1.93
C SER A 157 25.36 29.16 3.24
N SER A 158 26.39 29.09 4.09
CA SER A 158 26.47 29.87 5.33
C SER A 158 26.49 31.38 5.06
N TYR A 159 27.35 31.83 4.15
CA TYR A 159 27.45 33.23 3.73
C TYR A 159 26.12 33.78 3.21
N SER A 160 25.41 33.00 2.37
CA SER A 160 24.16 33.46 1.74
C SER A 160 23.05 33.81 2.74
N GLY A 161 23.07 33.22 3.95
CA GLY A 161 22.17 33.58 5.04
C GLY A 161 22.50 34.95 5.61
N PHE A 162 23.76 35.16 6.03
CA PHE A 162 24.20 36.44 6.59
C PHE A 162 24.11 37.58 5.57
N LYS A 163 24.36 37.31 4.29
CA LYS A 163 24.18 38.30 3.25
C LYS A 163 22.71 38.72 3.11
N PHE A 164 21.78 37.78 3.25
CA PHE A 164 20.35 38.09 3.27
C PHE A 164 19.97 38.92 4.51
N GLU A 165 20.52 38.62 5.68
CA GLU A 165 20.33 39.45 6.88
C GLU A 165 20.81 40.89 6.66
N GLN A 166 21.97 41.09 6.03
CA GLN A 166 22.47 42.42 5.68
C GLN A 166 21.52 43.18 4.76
N TYR A 167 20.93 42.51 3.75
CA TYR A 167 19.92 43.12 2.89
C TYR A 167 18.62 43.47 3.62
N MET A 168 18.23 42.68 4.61
CA MET A 168 16.94 42.83 5.28
C MET A 168 16.99 43.70 6.53
N THR A 169 18.17 44.12 7.00
CA THR A 169 18.30 44.78 8.30
C THR A 169 19.18 46.02 8.27
N ALA A 170 18.93 46.94 9.21
CA ALA A 170 19.76 48.12 9.47
C ALA A 170 20.14 48.21 10.96
N ASP A 171 21.18 48.98 11.28
CA ASP A 171 21.67 49.16 12.66
C ASP A 171 20.74 50.01 13.53
N LYS A 172 19.79 50.72 12.91
CA LYS A 172 18.81 51.58 13.59
C LYS A 172 17.40 51.33 13.04
N PRO A 173 16.35 51.53 13.84
CA PRO A 173 14.97 51.48 13.35
C PRO A 173 14.77 52.44 12.16
N ASN A 174 14.17 51.96 11.08
CA ASN A 174 13.96 52.72 9.84
C ASN A 174 15.26 53.27 9.20
N GLY A 175 16.41 52.68 9.50
CA GLY A 175 17.68 53.02 8.88
C GLY A 175 17.88 52.38 7.51
N GLU A 176 18.89 52.86 6.79
CA GLU A 176 19.36 52.21 5.56
C GLU A 176 20.50 51.23 5.88
N THR A 177 20.76 50.30 4.96
CA THR A 177 21.83 49.31 5.08
C THR A 177 22.86 49.49 3.98
N ASP A 178 24.14 49.45 4.35
CA ASP A 178 25.23 49.38 3.38
C ASP A 178 25.43 47.93 2.93
N THR A 179 24.89 47.59 1.77
CA THR A 179 24.99 46.24 1.17
C THR A 179 26.36 45.95 0.54
N ASP A 180 27.26 46.94 0.46
CA ASP A 180 28.61 46.81 -0.08
C ASP A 180 29.66 46.61 1.02
N ALA A 181 29.32 46.94 2.27
CA ALA A 181 30.17 46.65 3.42
C ALA A 181 30.43 45.13 3.58
N PRO A 182 31.64 44.72 4.05
CA PRO A 182 31.95 43.34 4.38
C PRO A 182 30.93 42.75 5.36
N VAL A 183 30.53 41.49 5.13
CA VAL A 183 29.67 40.76 6.08
C VAL A 183 30.55 40.24 7.22
N ASP A 184 30.33 40.77 8.43
CA ASP A 184 30.96 40.30 9.67
C ASP A 184 29.89 39.77 10.63
N ASN A 185 29.96 38.50 10.99
CA ASN A 185 28.98 37.84 11.86
C ASN A 185 29.51 37.62 13.30
N ARG A 186 30.65 38.20 13.67
CA ARG A 186 31.26 38.02 15.00
C ARG A 186 30.48 38.73 16.10
N ALA A 187 29.99 39.93 15.82
CA ALA A 187 29.15 40.66 16.75
C ALA A 187 27.69 40.23 16.61
N VAL A 188 27.01 39.99 17.74
CA VAL A 188 25.67 39.40 17.75
C VAL A 188 24.81 39.97 18.87
N PHE A 189 23.51 40.04 18.63
CA PHE A 189 22.49 40.39 19.62
C PHE A 189 21.79 39.13 20.14
N LYS A 190 21.56 39.06 21.44
CA LYS A 190 20.96 37.91 22.11
C LYS A 190 19.88 38.33 23.11
N LYS A 191 18.83 37.52 23.16
CA LYS A 191 17.82 37.55 24.23
C LYS A 191 18.00 36.36 25.16
N MET A 192 17.99 36.60 26.45
CA MET A 192 17.87 35.59 27.48
C MET A 192 16.40 35.28 27.68
N VAL A 193 16.02 34.05 27.45
CA VAL A 193 14.62 33.60 27.54
C VAL A 193 14.47 32.47 28.54
N ARG A 194 13.36 32.44 29.27
CA ARG A 194 13.01 31.37 30.21
C ARG A 194 11.65 30.79 29.88
N SER A 195 11.52 29.49 30.06
CA SER A 195 10.25 28.76 30.09
C SER A 195 10.37 27.57 31.04
N ASP A 196 9.24 26.95 31.36
CA ASP A 196 9.17 25.73 32.13
C ASP A 196 8.70 24.59 31.23
N LEU A 197 9.44 23.49 31.24
CA LEU A 197 9.02 22.24 30.61
C LEU A 197 8.13 21.47 31.59
N GLU A 198 6.85 21.42 31.31
CA GLU A 198 5.83 20.74 32.11
C GLU A 198 5.61 19.32 31.58
N PHE A 199 5.69 18.33 32.47
CA PHE A 199 5.55 16.92 32.14
C PHE A 199 5.05 16.12 33.34
N GLU A 200 3.91 15.43 33.21
CA GLU A 200 3.34 14.55 34.25
C GLU A 200 3.21 15.17 35.66
N GLY A 201 2.98 16.49 35.73
CA GLY A 201 2.88 17.23 37.00
C GLY A 201 4.23 17.66 37.58
N GLU A 202 5.34 17.32 36.93
CA GLU A 202 6.66 17.89 37.18
C GLU A 202 6.89 19.09 36.26
N SER A 203 7.66 20.06 36.74
CA SER A 203 7.99 21.29 36.02
C SER A 203 9.49 21.54 36.12
N ILE A 204 10.16 21.63 34.97
CA ILE A 204 11.60 21.87 34.86
C ILE A 204 11.81 23.20 34.17
N GLY A 205 12.28 24.20 34.91
CA GLY A 205 12.65 25.49 34.38
C GLY A 205 13.91 25.40 33.51
N ILE A 206 13.81 25.95 32.30
CA ILE A 206 14.90 26.06 31.35
C ILE A 206 15.14 27.53 31.00
N CYS A 207 16.40 27.91 30.88
CA CYS A 207 16.82 29.23 30.43
C CYS A 207 17.79 29.11 29.24
N CYS A 208 17.54 29.89 28.19
CA CYS A 208 18.27 29.85 26.94
C CYS A 208 18.79 31.23 26.53
N ALA A 209 20.04 31.30 26.07
CA ALA A 209 20.52 32.43 25.30
C ALA A 209 20.19 32.23 23.81
N ALA A 210 19.28 33.04 23.27
CA ALA A 210 18.84 33.01 21.88
C ALA A 210 19.47 34.16 21.08
N GLU A 211 20.24 33.82 20.04
CA GLU A 211 20.71 34.79 19.03
C GLU A 211 19.53 35.19 18.15
N ILE A 212 19.31 36.50 17.99
CA ILE A 212 18.18 37.09 17.28
C ILE A 212 18.67 37.75 15.99
N ASP A 213 18.04 37.40 14.85
CA ASP A 213 18.45 37.87 13.54
C ASP A 213 18.06 39.35 13.31
N ALA A 214 16.83 39.72 13.68
CA ALA A 214 16.30 41.08 13.55
C ALA A 214 15.18 41.40 14.56
N LEU A 215 14.86 42.68 14.69
CA LEU A 215 13.71 43.20 15.43
C LEU A 215 12.73 43.95 14.51
N ILE A 216 11.42 43.77 14.74
CA ILE A 216 10.37 44.67 14.28
C ILE A 216 9.80 45.36 15.53
N GLY A 217 10.14 46.64 15.72
CA GLY A 217 9.92 47.30 17.01
C GLY A 217 10.68 46.57 18.12
N GLU A 218 9.95 45.95 19.05
CA GLU A 218 10.48 45.16 20.17
C GLU A 218 10.46 43.64 19.92
N GLU A 219 9.72 43.21 18.90
CA GLU A 219 9.47 41.80 18.61
C GLU A 219 10.62 41.20 17.81
N ALA A 220 11.07 40.01 18.22
CA ALA A 220 12.13 39.30 17.53
C ALA A 220 11.59 38.62 16.26
N VAL A 221 12.37 38.68 15.19
CA VAL A 221 12.03 38.10 13.89
C VAL A 221 13.21 37.28 13.38
N GLU A 222 12.90 36.08 12.89
CA GLU A 222 13.90 35.18 12.29
C GLU A 222 13.99 35.43 10.78
N LEU A 223 15.21 35.48 10.22
CA LEU A 223 15.44 35.69 8.80
C LEU A 223 15.90 34.39 8.14
N LYS A 224 15.25 33.99 7.04
CA LYS A 224 15.55 32.74 6.36
C LYS A 224 15.48 32.89 4.84
N THR A 225 16.32 32.15 4.12
CA THR A 225 16.24 32.05 2.65
C THR A 225 15.75 30.67 2.20
N ARG A 226 14.93 30.64 1.13
CA ARG A 226 14.34 29.40 0.58
C ARG A 226 14.36 29.40 -0.93
N GLN A 227 14.58 28.24 -1.54
CA GLN A 227 14.57 28.12 -2.99
C GLN A 227 13.13 28.04 -3.55
N LEU A 228 12.83 28.81 -4.61
CA LEU A 228 11.47 28.99 -5.19
C LEU A 228 10.69 27.70 -5.50
N ALA A 229 11.36 26.56 -5.69
CA ALA A 229 10.75 25.29 -6.11
C ALA A 229 10.79 24.16 -5.05
N SER A 230 11.19 24.46 -3.82
CA SER A 230 11.38 23.46 -2.76
C SER A 230 10.29 23.55 -1.70
N ASN A 231 9.62 22.44 -1.35
CA ASN A 231 8.85 22.36 -0.11
C ASN A 231 9.82 22.23 1.07
N PHE A 232 9.45 22.74 2.26
CA PHE A 232 10.20 22.43 3.47
C PHE A 232 10.20 20.91 3.66
N GLY A 233 11.40 20.32 3.73
CA GLY A 233 11.54 18.98 4.27
C GLY A 233 11.11 19.01 5.74
N PHE A 234 10.42 17.95 6.18
CA PHE A 234 9.93 17.81 7.56
C PHE A 234 10.97 18.21 8.62
N PHE A 235 12.23 17.78 8.43
CA PHE A 235 13.33 18.10 9.36
C PHE A 235 13.63 19.58 9.48
N LYS A 236 13.68 20.28 8.34
CA LYS A 236 14.02 21.70 8.32
C LYS A 236 12.86 22.56 8.85
N ALA A 237 11.62 22.10 8.70
CA ALA A 237 10.46 22.71 9.35
C ALA A 237 10.50 22.54 10.88
N LEU A 238 10.79 21.32 11.36
CA LEU A 238 10.90 21.05 12.81
C LEU A 238 12.05 21.83 13.46
N GLU A 239 13.20 21.94 12.77
CA GLU A 239 14.34 22.74 13.24
C GLU A 239 13.96 24.21 13.42
N ILE A 240 13.23 24.77 12.45
CA ILE A 240 12.74 26.15 12.51
C ILE A 240 11.76 26.34 13.66
N VAL A 241 10.75 25.46 13.79
CA VAL A 241 9.79 25.53 14.91
C VAL A 241 10.52 25.52 16.25
N LEU A 242 11.44 24.58 16.47
CA LEU A 242 12.20 24.53 17.73
C LEU A 242 13.11 25.74 17.95
N GLN A 243 13.67 26.32 16.88
CA GLN A 243 14.47 27.55 16.99
C GLN A 243 13.62 28.76 17.37
N SER A 244 12.42 28.84 16.83
CA SER A 244 11.48 29.93 17.07
C SER A 244 10.87 29.85 18.47
N GLU A 245 10.38 28.67 18.86
CA GLU A 245 9.81 28.42 20.19
C GLU A 245 10.83 28.69 21.31
N LEU A 246 12.08 28.25 21.14
CA LEU A 246 13.16 28.48 22.12
C LEU A 246 13.76 29.90 22.08
N ALA A 247 13.20 30.81 21.28
CA ALA A 247 13.61 32.21 21.17
C ALA A 247 12.46 33.22 21.39
N ASP A 248 11.24 32.73 21.65
CA ASP A 248 10.02 33.56 21.69
C ASP A 248 9.81 34.36 20.38
N VAL A 249 9.98 33.67 19.24
CA VAL A 249 9.84 34.27 17.90
C VAL A 249 8.60 33.74 17.23
N SER A 250 7.58 34.59 17.08
CA SER A 250 6.30 34.26 16.44
C SER A 250 6.32 34.45 14.92
N THR A 251 7.34 35.12 14.37
CA THR A 251 7.36 35.60 12.99
C THR A 251 8.71 35.41 12.32
N ALA A 252 8.71 35.05 11.04
CA ALA A 252 9.92 34.96 10.23
C ALA A 252 9.76 35.67 8.88
N VAL A 253 10.84 36.24 8.37
CA VAL A 253 10.91 36.72 6.98
C VAL A 253 11.57 35.67 6.11
N VAL A 254 10.90 35.29 5.03
CA VAL A 254 11.40 34.32 4.06
C VAL A 254 11.75 35.00 2.74
N GLY A 255 13.04 34.99 2.40
CA GLY A 255 13.57 35.37 1.09
C GLY A 255 13.58 34.20 0.11
N TRP A 256 12.79 34.28 -0.95
CA TRP A 256 12.71 33.30 -2.02
C TRP A 256 13.81 33.51 -3.05
N LYS A 257 14.80 32.62 -3.03
CA LYS A 257 15.95 32.63 -3.93
C LYS A 257 15.82 31.69 -5.13
N THR A 258 16.41 32.12 -6.24
CA THR A 258 16.60 31.32 -7.46
C THR A 258 17.70 30.26 -7.26
N LYS A 259 18.04 29.52 -8.33
CA LYS A 259 19.20 28.62 -8.30
C LYS A 259 20.53 29.36 -8.23
N ASP A 260 20.57 30.58 -8.74
CA ASP A 260 21.77 31.41 -8.81
C ASP A 260 22.01 32.24 -7.54
N LEU A 261 21.28 31.91 -6.45
CA LEU A 261 21.32 32.58 -5.15
C LEU A 261 20.87 34.05 -5.17
N VAL A 262 19.95 34.40 -6.07
CA VAL A 262 19.32 35.72 -6.10
C VAL A 262 17.95 35.65 -5.45
N VAL A 263 17.68 36.45 -4.42
CA VAL A 263 16.34 36.58 -3.82
C VAL A 263 15.50 37.48 -4.70
N THR A 264 14.36 36.96 -5.18
CA THR A 264 13.45 37.69 -6.06
C THR A 264 12.17 38.13 -5.34
N LYS A 265 11.94 37.63 -4.13
CA LYS A 265 10.73 37.88 -3.34
C LYS A 265 11.02 37.68 -1.87
N SER A 266 10.52 38.55 -1.00
CA SER A 266 10.69 38.49 0.45
C SER A 266 9.37 38.79 1.13
N GLN A 267 8.96 37.94 2.07
CA GLN A 267 7.67 38.07 2.75
C GLN A 267 7.77 37.71 4.23
N LEU A 268 6.96 38.40 5.04
CA LEU A 268 6.70 38.04 6.43
C LEU A 268 5.78 36.82 6.48
N VAL A 269 6.12 35.85 7.33
CA VAL A 269 5.40 34.60 7.53
C VAL A 269 5.27 34.36 9.03
N ALA A 270 4.04 34.21 9.53
CA ALA A 270 3.82 33.81 10.91
C ALA A 270 4.36 32.37 11.12
N MET A 271 5.23 32.18 12.12
CA MET A 271 5.80 30.88 12.49
C MET A 271 4.78 30.03 13.24
N SER A 272 3.87 30.69 13.97
CA SER A 272 2.67 30.13 14.56
C SER A 272 1.44 30.69 13.83
N GLU A 273 1.15 30.19 12.64
CA GLU A 273 -0.26 30.06 12.30
C GLU A 273 -0.82 29.01 13.28
N GLU A 274 -1.24 29.45 14.47
CA GLU A 274 -2.57 29.05 14.89
C GLU A 274 -3.50 29.58 13.78
N GLU A 275 -3.62 28.82 12.69
CA GLU A 275 -4.94 28.72 12.11
C GLU A 275 -5.81 28.41 13.33
N ASP A 276 -6.72 29.33 13.67
CA ASP A 276 -7.88 29.13 14.54
C ASP A 276 -8.60 27.86 14.05
N ASP A 277 -7.97 26.71 14.24
CA ASP A 277 -8.40 25.43 13.78
C ASP A 277 -9.41 25.04 14.81
N VAL A 278 -10.59 24.71 14.31
CA VAL A 278 -11.67 24.21 15.14
C VAL A 278 -11.26 22.79 15.55
N HIS A 279 -10.32 22.72 16.49
CA HIS A 279 -9.78 21.50 17.05
C HIS A 279 -10.56 21.17 18.31
N PHE A 280 -11.33 20.09 18.23
CA PHE A 280 -12.15 19.66 19.35
C PHE A 280 -11.39 18.60 20.17
N PRO A 281 -11.04 18.87 21.44
CA PRO A 281 -10.41 17.87 22.29
C PRO A 281 -11.36 16.70 22.57
N ALA A 282 -10.80 15.56 22.96
CA ALA A 282 -11.61 14.43 23.42
C ALA A 282 -12.49 14.86 24.61
N GLY A 283 -13.76 14.46 24.59
CA GLY A 283 -14.78 14.89 25.55
C GLY A 283 -15.57 16.14 25.15
N HIS A 284 -15.12 16.91 24.14
CA HIS A 284 -15.87 18.06 23.65
C HIS A 284 -17.22 17.63 23.07
N THR A 285 -18.30 18.35 23.40
CA THR A 285 -19.67 18.01 23.00
C THR A 285 -20.20 19.00 21.97
N ILE A 286 -20.62 18.50 20.81
CA ILE A 286 -21.25 19.28 19.74
C ILE A 286 -22.74 18.96 19.70
N GLU A 287 -23.58 19.98 19.86
CA GLU A 287 -25.03 19.85 19.77
C GLU A 287 -25.51 20.00 18.32
N GLY A 288 -26.21 18.99 17.80
CA GLY A 288 -26.87 19.00 16.51
C GLY A 288 -28.39 18.97 16.61
N SER A 289 -29.06 19.01 15.46
CA SER A 289 -30.53 18.99 15.40
C SER A 289 -31.15 17.65 15.78
N HIS A 290 -30.37 16.56 15.74
CA HIS A 290 -30.85 15.20 15.99
C HIS A 290 -30.17 14.52 17.19
N GLY A 291 -29.22 15.18 17.85
CA GLY A 291 -28.55 14.64 19.03
C GLY A 291 -27.37 15.49 19.50
N LYS A 292 -26.75 15.06 20.61
CA LYS A 292 -25.50 15.61 21.15
C LYS A 292 -24.39 14.60 20.92
N TYR A 293 -23.28 15.05 20.32
CA TYR A 293 -22.18 14.19 19.90
C TYR A 293 -20.93 14.54 20.66
N VAL A 294 -20.32 13.57 21.31
CA VAL A 294 -19.10 13.75 22.11
C VAL A 294 -17.90 13.26 21.31
N VAL A 295 -16.86 14.08 21.22
CA VAL A 295 -15.61 13.73 20.52
C VAL A 295 -14.85 12.66 21.29
N GLU A 296 -14.53 11.57 20.62
CA GLU A 296 -13.68 10.51 21.17
C GLU A 296 -12.23 10.70 20.75
N LYS A 297 -11.98 10.98 19.46
CA LYS A 297 -10.65 11.28 18.93
C LYS A 297 -10.69 11.85 17.51
N LEU A 298 -9.61 12.49 17.08
CA LEU A 298 -9.38 12.84 15.68
C LEU A 298 -9.13 11.56 14.83
N LEU A 299 -9.75 11.50 13.65
CA LEU A 299 -9.56 10.44 12.64
C LEU A 299 -8.66 10.90 11.49
N GLY A 300 -8.67 12.19 11.17
CA GLY A 300 -7.82 12.77 10.15
C GLY A 300 -8.09 14.26 9.94
N GLU A 301 -7.06 14.97 9.51
CA GLU A 301 -7.05 16.42 9.32
C GLU A 301 -6.35 16.75 8.01
N GLY A 302 -6.81 17.79 7.32
CA GLY A 302 -6.19 18.30 6.11
C GLY A 302 -6.68 19.70 5.80
N GLY A 303 -6.15 20.33 4.75
CA GLY A 303 -6.36 21.75 4.47
C GLY A 303 -7.80 22.22 4.18
N PHE A 304 -8.81 21.38 4.38
CA PHE A 304 -10.23 21.70 4.21
C PHE A 304 -11.10 21.39 5.44
N GLY A 305 -10.51 20.89 6.53
CA GLY A 305 -11.22 20.57 7.77
C GLY A 305 -10.72 19.31 8.48
N ALA A 306 -11.36 18.99 9.60
CA ALA A 306 -11.03 17.86 10.46
C ALA A 306 -12.17 16.83 10.51
N VAL A 307 -11.82 15.55 10.68
CA VAL A 307 -12.76 14.44 10.85
C VAL A 307 -12.51 13.78 12.19
N TYR A 308 -13.56 13.69 13.01
CA TYR A 308 -13.51 13.12 14.35
C TYR A 308 -14.32 11.84 14.44
N LYS A 309 -13.90 10.91 15.30
CA LYS A 309 -14.74 9.84 15.80
C LYS A 309 -15.56 10.40 16.95
N VAL A 310 -16.87 10.24 16.90
CA VAL A 310 -17.79 10.75 17.91
C VAL A 310 -18.75 9.65 18.36
N TYR A 311 -19.29 9.77 19.56
CA TYR A 311 -20.39 8.95 20.04
C TYR A 311 -21.61 9.80 20.41
N GLU A 312 -22.81 9.23 20.34
CA GLU A 312 -24.02 9.91 20.81
C GLU A 312 -23.99 10.00 22.36
N GLN A 313 -24.19 11.18 22.93
CA GLN A 313 -24.12 11.37 24.38
C GLN A 313 -25.15 10.50 25.14
N SER A 314 -26.32 10.27 24.53
CA SER A 314 -27.39 9.42 25.04
C SER A 314 -27.05 7.92 25.01
N ASP A 315 -26.16 7.49 24.11
CA ASP A 315 -25.79 6.10 23.89
C ASP A 315 -24.37 5.99 23.32
N LYS A 316 -23.41 5.68 24.21
CA LYS A 316 -21.99 5.55 23.87
C LYS A 316 -21.69 4.43 22.87
N THR A 317 -22.61 3.50 22.64
CA THR A 317 -22.44 2.42 21.66
C THR A 317 -22.63 2.88 20.22
N LYS A 318 -23.33 4.00 20.01
CA LYS A 318 -23.57 4.59 18.70
C LYS A 318 -22.40 5.49 18.28
N LEU A 319 -21.53 4.93 17.45
CA LEU A 319 -20.33 5.59 16.95
C LEU A 319 -20.52 6.14 15.53
N TYR A 320 -20.04 7.36 15.32
CA TYR A 320 -20.13 8.09 14.06
C TYR A 320 -18.79 8.74 13.68
N ALA A 321 -18.70 9.20 12.43
CA ALA A 321 -17.66 10.12 11.99
C ALA A 321 -18.26 11.52 11.84
N MET A 322 -17.62 12.53 12.42
CA MET A 322 -18.03 13.93 12.31
C MET A 322 -16.99 14.73 11.54
N LYS A 323 -17.35 15.24 10.36
CA LYS A 323 -16.51 16.14 9.56
C LYS A 323 -16.86 17.60 9.87
N VAL A 324 -15.85 18.43 10.04
CA VAL A 324 -15.96 19.84 10.43
C VAL A 324 -15.23 20.70 9.41
N GLU A 325 -15.88 21.77 8.92
CA GLU A 325 -15.29 22.77 8.04
C GLU A 325 -15.44 24.16 8.68
N LYS A 326 -14.33 24.87 8.89
CA LYS A 326 -14.33 26.25 9.39
C LYS A 326 -14.99 27.20 8.40
N LYS A 327 -15.69 28.21 8.91
CA LYS A 327 -16.13 29.35 8.09
C LYS A 327 -14.96 30.28 7.85
N LYS A 328 -14.53 30.41 6.59
CA LYS A 328 -13.57 31.44 6.16
C LYS A 328 -14.37 32.55 5.46
N GLU A 329 -14.19 33.81 5.87
CA GLU A 329 -14.94 34.96 5.32
C GLU A 329 -14.73 35.12 3.81
N GLU A 330 -13.52 34.84 3.32
CA GLU A 330 -13.16 34.89 1.91
C GLU A 330 -13.77 33.75 1.06
N ARG A 331 -14.25 32.67 1.69
CA ARG A 331 -14.74 31.47 1.00
C ARG A 331 -16.26 31.46 0.95
N LYS A 332 -16.83 31.96 -0.16
CA LYS A 332 -18.28 31.94 -0.41
C LYS A 332 -18.89 30.52 -0.49
N ASP A 333 -18.14 29.56 -1.04
CA ASP A 333 -18.62 28.18 -1.26
C ASP A 333 -17.98 27.18 -0.27
N SER A 334 -18.79 26.65 0.66
CA SER A 334 -18.38 25.56 1.56
C SER A 334 -18.31 24.23 0.82
N LYS A 335 -17.21 23.51 1.03
CA LYS A 335 -17.00 22.18 0.45
C LYS A 335 -17.88 21.12 1.11
N LEU A 336 -18.12 21.26 2.42
CA LEU A 336 -19.00 20.37 3.18
C LEU A 336 -20.45 20.47 2.69
N LYS A 337 -20.90 21.65 2.25
CA LYS A 337 -22.22 21.79 1.59
C LYS A 337 -22.33 20.94 0.32
N MET A 338 -21.27 20.87 -0.50
CA MET A 338 -21.25 20.03 -1.70
C MET A 338 -21.37 18.55 -1.34
N GLU A 339 -20.62 18.11 -0.32
CA GLU A 339 -20.67 16.74 0.16
C GLU A 339 -22.05 16.36 0.71
N ILE A 340 -22.67 17.24 1.50
CA ILE A 340 -24.05 17.05 1.97
C ILE A 340 -25.03 16.95 0.79
N ALA A 341 -24.88 17.79 -0.23
CA ALA A 341 -25.76 17.77 -1.40
C ALA A 341 -25.68 16.43 -2.16
N ILE A 342 -24.46 15.93 -2.36
CA ILE A 342 -24.22 14.64 -3.01
C ILE A 342 -24.76 13.49 -2.17
N LEU A 343 -24.44 13.44 -0.88
CA LEU A 343 -24.90 12.37 0.01
C LEU A 343 -26.44 12.35 0.14
N LYS A 344 -27.10 13.51 0.04
CA LYS A 344 -28.57 13.60 -0.05
C LYS A 344 -29.14 13.12 -1.38
N LEU A 345 -28.43 13.33 -2.49
CA LEU A 345 -28.87 12.89 -3.81
C LEU A 345 -28.84 11.35 -3.90
N VAL A 346 -27.77 10.73 -3.42
CA VAL A 346 -27.56 9.28 -3.44
C VAL A 346 -28.28 8.54 -2.31
N ALA A 347 -28.85 9.27 -1.36
CA ALA A 347 -29.56 8.74 -0.19
C ALA A 347 -30.84 7.95 -0.54
N GLN A 348 -31.37 8.02 -1.76
CA GLN A 348 -32.52 7.23 -2.16
C GLN A 348 -32.14 5.76 -2.51
N GLU A 349 -30.84 5.43 -2.62
CA GLU A 349 -30.32 4.15 -3.11
C GLU A 349 -29.87 3.19 -1.99
N ARG A 350 -30.41 3.37 -0.78
CA ARG A 350 -29.74 3.09 0.51
C ARG A 350 -29.41 1.65 0.88
N GLN A 351 -30.01 0.62 0.28
CA GLN A 351 -29.75 -0.75 0.75
C GLN A 351 -28.39 -1.30 0.28
N ASP A 352 -27.90 -0.92 -0.91
CA ASP A 352 -26.65 -1.44 -1.48
C ASP A 352 -25.65 -0.34 -1.93
N SER A 353 -25.85 0.92 -1.53
CA SER A 353 -24.99 2.02 -2.00
C SER A 353 -23.58 2.04 -1.37
N HIS A 354 -22.61 2.55 -2.14
CA HIS A 354 -21.21 2.79 -1.77
C HIS A 354 -20.99 4.17 -1.10
N PHE A 355 -22.05 4.79 -0.57
CA PHE A 355 -22.03 6.12 0.04
C PHE A 355 -22.40 6.04 1.53
N THR A 356 -21.82 6.91 2.35
CA THR A 356 -22.13 6.97 3.78
C THR A 356 -23.51 7.60 4.02
N SER A 357 -24.21 7.16 5.07
CA SER A 357 -25.45 7.82 5.48
C SER A 357 -25.14 9.11 6.26
N ILE A 358 -25.89 10.16 5.97
CA ILE A 358 -25.96 11.36 6.82
C ILE A 358 -26.77 11.01 8.07
N ILE A 359 -26.22 11.30 9.25
CA ILE A 359 -26.87 11.14 10.55
C ILE A 359 -27.39 12.49 11.04
N ASP A 360 -26.54 13.52 11.01
CA ASP A 360 -26.89 14.88 11.41
C ASP A 360 -25.98 15.89 10.70
N ARG A 361 -26.34 17.16 10.71
CA ARG A 361 -25.55 18.24 10.11
C ARG A 361 -25.98 19.56 10.72
N GLY A 362 -25.08 20.52 10.73
CA GLY A 362 -25.43 21.85 11.21
C GLY A 362 -24.45 22.94 10.84
N LYS A 363 -24.88 24.16 11.14
CA LYS A 363 -24.10 25.38 11.03
C LYS A 363 -24.00 25.95 12.43
N LYS A 364 -22.78 26.11 12.93
CA LYS A 364 -22.46 26.86 14.15
C LYS A 364 -21.92 28.22 13.77
N GLU A 365 -21.53 29.04 14.73
CA GLU A 365 -21.04 30.40 14.47
C GLU A 365 -19.74 30.38 13.67
N THR A 366 -18.78 29.54 14.07
CA THR A 366 -17.43 29.50 13.48
C THR A 366 -17.20 28.35 12.49
N TYR A 367 -18.09 27.35 12.45
CA TYR A 367 -17.92 26.15 11.60
C TYR A 367 -19.22 25.53 11.09
N PHE A 368 -19.08 24.65 10.11
CA PHE A 368 -20.10 23.69 9.66
C PHE A 368 -19.70 22.28 10.10
N PHE A 369 -20.67 21.42 10.38
CA PHE A 369 -20.40 20.01 10.68
C PHE A 369 -21.36 19.06 9.96
N LEU A 370 -20.88 17.85 9.73
CA LEU A 370 -21.61 16.71 9.16
C LEU A 370 -21.28 15.47 10.00
N VAL A 371 -22.29 14.91 10.66
CA VAL A 371 -22.22 13.59 11.30
C VAL A 371 -22.68 12.55 10.30
N MET A 372 -21.85 11.55 10.05
CA MET A 372 -22.08 10.50 9.07
C MET A 372 -21.70 9.12 9.60
N GLN A 373 -22.12 8.09 8.88
CA GLN A 373 -21.80 6.70 9.19
C GLN A 373 -20.28 6.52 9.42
N LEU A 374 -19.91 5.93 10.55
CA LEU A 374 -18.53 5.51 10.78
C LEU A 374 -18.18 4.31 9.88
N VAL A 375 -17.07 4.41 9.15
CA VAL A 375 -16.54 3.36 8.29
C VAL A 375 -15.21 2.86 8.84
N GLY A 376 -14.72 1.74 8.30
CA GLY A 376 -13.44 1.13 8.65
C GLY A 376 -12.24 1.87 8.06
N LYS A 377 -11.10 1.17 8.05
CA LYS A 377 -9.82 1.70 7.56
C LYS A 377 -9.90 2.09 6.07
N SER A 378 -9.16 3.13 5.69
CA SER A 378 -9.01 3.54 4.29
C SER A 378 -8.18 2.54 3.48
N LEU A 379 -8.27 2.56 2.15
CA LEU A 379 -7.38 1.75 1.31
C LEU A 379 -5.91 2.18 1.48
N ALA A 380 -5.64 3.45 1.78
CA ALA A 380 -4.31 3.93 2.15
C ALA A 380 -3.80 3.26 3.44
N ASP A 381 -4.63 3.18 4.48
CA ASP A 381 -4.27 2.51 5.74
C ASP A 381 -3.99 1.02 5.56
N LEU A 382 -4.82 0.36 4.73
CA LEU A 382 -4.65 -1.05 4.41
C LEU A 382 -3.36 -1.28 3.60
N LYS A 383 -3.09 -0.39 2.65
CA LYS A 383 -1.83 -0.40 1.88
C LYS A 383 -0.61 -0.23 2.78
N ASN A 384 -0.66 0.64 3.78
CA ASN A 384 0.49 0.89 4.65
C ASN A 384 0.71 -0.22 5.69
N LYS A 385 -0.34 -0.97 6.05
CA LYS A 385 -0.28 -2.06 7.04
C LYS A 385 0.03 -3.42 6.44
N ARG A 386 0.06 -3.54 5.11
CA ARG A 386 0.34 -4.83 4.45
C ARG A 386 1.85 -5.12 4.48
N PRO A 387 2.27 -6.38 4.67
CA PRO A 387 3.65 -6.78 4.40
C PRO A 387 3.97 -6.59 2.91
N ASP A 388 5.25 -6.40 2.55
CA ASP A 388 5.75 -6.11 1.19
C ASP A 388 5.44 -7.19 0.11
N LYS A 389 4.54 -8.13 0.41
CA LYS A 389 4.16 -9.30 -0.40
C LYS A 389 2.67 -9.29 -0.71
N VAL A 390 2.23 -8.45 -1.64
CA VAL A 390 0.90 -8.63 -2.26
C VAL A 390 1.05 -8.59 -3.78
N GLN A 391 0.81 -9.75 -4.40
CA GLN A 391 0.60 -9.96 -5.84
C GLN A 391 -0.85 -10.37 -6.11
N TYR A 392 -1.81 -9.93 -5.27
CA TYR A 392 -3.18 -10.42 -5.32
C TYR A 392 -4.14 -9.33 -5.79
N PRO A 393 -4.40 -9.26 -7.10
CA PRO A 393 -5.31 -8.29 -7.66
C PRO A 393 -6.74 -8.43 -7.09
N HIS A 394 -7.24 -9.65 -7.02
CA HIS A 394 -8.66 -10.00 -6.98
C HIS A 394 -9.63 -9.16 -6.12
N PRO A 395 -9.41 -8.87 -4.81
CA PRO A 395 -10.40 -8.12 -4.02
C PRO A 395 -10.49 -6.65 -4.42
N ILE A 396 -9.38 -6.03 -4.81
CA ILE A 396 -9.30 -4.57 -5.04
C ILE A 396 -9.91 -4.19 -6.39
N TYR A 397 -9.67 -4.96 -7.46
CA TYR A 397 -10.27 -4.68 -8.78
C TYR A 397 -11.78 -4.76 -8.71
N ARG A 398 -12.31 -5.77 -8.00
CA ARG A 398 -13.75 -6.02 -7.86
C ARG A 398 -14.47 -4.99 -6.98
N VAL A 399 -13.75 -4.47 -5.99
CA VAL A 399 -14.22 -3.47 -5.01
C VAL A 399 -14.10 -2.05 -5.55
N LEU A 400 -13.12 -1.79 -6.43
CA LEU A 400 -12.99 -0.54 -7.16
C LEU A 400 -13.88 -0.51 -8.42
N SER A 401 -14.26 -1.68 -8.96
CA SER A 401 -15.21 -1.83 -10.06
C SER A 401 -16.68 -1.87 -9.62
N SER A 402 -16.97 -2.01 -8.33
CA SER A 402 -18.34 -2.03 -7.82
C SER A 402 -18.90 -0.61 -7.75
N ASP A 403 -19.71 -0.26 -8.75
CA ASP A 403 -20.77 0.76 -8.86
C ASP A 403 -20.62 2.19 -8.30
N GLY A 404 -19.74 2.50 -7.35
CA GLY A 404 -19.65 3.82 -6.73
C GLY A 404 -19.21 4.92 -7.71
N SER A 405 -18.17 4.70 -8.51
CA SER A 405 -17.69 5.69 -9.50
C SER A 405 -18.59 5.77 -10.74
N ARG A 406 -19.13 4.61 -11.18
CA ARG A 406 -20.05 4.52 -12.31
C ARG A 406 -21.40 5.18 -12.01
N SER A 407 -21.99 4.88 -10.84
CA SER A 407 -23.26 5.49 -10.41
C SER A 407 -23.10 6.98 -10.13
N PHE A 408 -21.94 7.43 -9.62
CA PHE A 408 -21.71 8.86 -9.39
C PHE A 408 -21.63 9.69 -10.69
N GLY A 409 -20.89 9.19 -11.69
CA GLY A 409 -20.73 9.82 -12.99
C GLY A 409 -21.96 9.72 -13.87
N ASP A 410 -22.30 8.50 -14.28
CA ASP A 410 -23.29 8.26 -15.33
C ASP A 410 -24.73 8.52 -14.88
N LYS A 411 -25.04 8.29 -13.59
CA LYS A 411 -26.41 8.40 -13.07
C LYS A 411 -26.74 9.79 -12.56
N HIS A 412 -25.79 10.47 -11.92
CA HIS A 412 -26.02 11.74 -11.24
C HIS A 412 -25.33 12.94 -11.91
N GLY A 413 -24.44 12.71 -12.88
CA GLY A 413 -23.78 13.77 -13.64
C GLY A 413 -22.67 14.49 -12.87
N PHE A 414 -22.01 13.81 -11.92
CA PHE A 414 -20.90 14.38 -11.14
C PHE A 414 -19.57 13.67 -11.37
N ILE A 415 -18.48 14.44 -11.37
CA ILE A 415 -17.11 13.93 -11.27
C ILE A 415 -16.55 14.27 -9.88
N HIS A 416 -15.75 13.37 -9.31
CA HIS A 416 -15.18 13.46 -7.96
C HIS A 416 -13.94 14.36 -7.93
N ARG A 417 -13.05 14.27 -8.94
CA ARG A 417 -11.81 15.07 -9.06
C ARG A 417 -10.75 14.84 -7.97
N ASP A 418 -10.91 13.87 -7.08
CA ASP A 418 -9.90 13.53 -6.05
C ASP A 418 -9.95 12.05 -5.67
N LEU A 419 -10.01 11.16 -6.66
CA LEU A 419 -9.94 9.73 -6.42
C LEU A 419 -8.53 9.35 -5.96
N LYS A 420 -8.40 8.92 -4.71
CA LYS A 420 -7.15 8.45 -4.09
C LYS A 420 -7.43 7.38 -3.03
N PRO A 421 -6.46 6.52 -2.66
CA PRO A 421 -6.68 5.45 -1.69
C PRO A 421 -7.21 5.93 -0.31
N ALA A 422 -6.92 7.16 0.09
CA ALA A 422 -7.42 7.74 1.35
C ALA A 422 -8.93 8.07 1.30
N ASN A 423 -9.50 8.27 0.11
CA ASN A 423 -10.93 8.59 -0.09
C ASN A 423 -11.79 7.34 -0.32
N TYR A 424 -11.22 6.16 -0.11
CA TYR A 424 -11.93 4.88 -0.14
C TYR A 424 -11.74 4.16 1.19
N ALA A 425 -12.81 3.65 1.80
CA ALA A 425 -12.75 2.97 3.09
C ALA A 425 -13.60 1.71 3.14
N CYS A 426 -13.13 0.68 3.84
CA CYS A 426 -13.90 -0.56 4.02
C CYS A 426 -15.05 -0.40 5.01
N GLY A 427 -16.09 -1.21 4.88
CA GLY A 427 -17.19 -1.29 5.83
C GLY A 427 -16.73 -1.77 7.21
N LEU A 428 -17.50 -1.40 8.24
CA LEU A 428 -17.28 -1.79 9.63
C LEU A 428 -18.21 -2.96 10.02
N GLY A 429 -17.79 -3.81 10.97
CA GLY A 429 -18.61 -4.93 11.48
C GLY A 429 -19.04 -5.91 10.39
N ASP A 430 -20.32 -6.28 10.37
CA ASP A 430 -20.91 -7.22 9.39
C ASP A 430 -20.84 -6.71 7.94
N LYS A 431 -20.76 -5.39 7.75
CA LYS A 431 -20.57 -4.77 6.44
C LYS A 431 -19.16 -5.01 5.86
N LYS A 432 -18.21 -5.55 6.64
CA LYS A 432 -16.90 -6.02 6.13
C LYS A 432 -17.02 -7.13 5.08
N ARG A 433 -18.15 -7.84 5.02
CA ARG A 433 -18.28 -9.07 4.22
C ARG A 433 -19.37 -9.02 3.13
N VAL A 434 -20.09 -7.92 2.95
CA VAL A 434 -21.34 -7.95 2.16
C VAL A 434 -21.50 -6.75 1.22
N VAL A 435 -21.27 -6.97 -0.08
CA VAL A 435 -21.99 -6.34 -1.19
C VAL A 435 -22.49 -7.47 -2.07
N ARG A 436 -23.81 -7.60 -2.23
CA ARG A 436 -24.39 -8.53 -3.21
C ARG A 436 -24.31 -7.86 -4.58
N VAL A 437 -23.34 -8.27 -5.40
CA VAL A 437 -23.34 -7.82 -6.80
C VAL A 437 -24.31 -8.71 -7.57
N THR A 438 -25.45 -8.15 -7.96
CA THR A 438 -26.42 -8.81 -8.87
C THR A 438 -25.77 -8.97 -10.24
N HIS A 439 -25.30 -10.18 -10.53
CA HIS A 439 -24.97 -10.59 -11.89
C HIS A 439 -26.28 -10.91 -12.63
N PRO A 440 -26.36 -10.82 -13.97
CA PRO A 440 -27.50 -11.33 -14.73
C PRO A 440 -27.74 -12.85 -14.57
N SER A 441 -26.93 -13.55 -13.77
CA SER A 441 -27.24 -14.88 -13.25
C SER A 441 -27.68 -14.73 -11.77
N PRO A 442 -28.93 -15.11 -11.41
CA PRO A 442 -29.52 -14.88 -10.08
C PRO A 442 -28.84 -15.57 -8.88
N SER A 443 -27.84 -16.42 -9.10
CA SER A 443 -27.31 -17.36 -8.10
C SER A 443 -25.85 -17.10 -7.69
N LEU A 444 -25.26 -15.95 -8.07
CA LEU A 444 -23.86 -15.62 -7.82
C LEU A 444 -23.69 -14.55 -6.74
N ILE A 445 -23.78 -14.94 -5.46
CA ILE A 445 -23.51 -14.04 -4.33
C ILE A 445 -21.99 -13.98 -4.10
N TYR A 446 -21.32 -12.99 -4.69
CA TYR A 446 -19.98 -12.61 -4.23
C TYR A 446 -20.09 -11.93 -2.86
N ARG A 447 -19.23 -12.32 -1.91
CA ARG A 447 -19.04 -11.59 -0.65
C ARG A 447 -17.84 -10.66 -0.80
N THR A 448 -18.00 -9.55 -1.52
CA THR A 448 -16.99 -8.49 -1.56
C THR A 448 -17.10 -7.61 -0.31
N PRO A 449 -15.98 -7.14 0.26
CA PRO A 449 -16.05 -6.18 1.34
C PRO A 449 -16.71 -4.89 0.84
N LYS A 450 -17.72 -4.39 1.55
CA LYS A 450 -18.34 -3.11 1.21
C LYS A 450 -17.28 -2.02 1.30
N VAL A 451 -17.15 -1.20 0.26
CA VAL A 451 -16.27 -0.03 0.26
C VAL A 451 -17.09 1.22 0.03
N TYR A 452 -16.69 2.26 0.75
CA TYR A 452 -17.31 3.57 0.74
C TYR A 452 -16.41 4.55 0.02
N ILE A 453 -16.98 5.36 -0.87
CA ILE A 453 -16.33 6.53 -1.44
C ILE A 453 -16.61 7.71 -0.51
N LEU A 454 -15.55 8.45 -0.16
CA LEU A 454 -15.56 9.54 0.80
C LEU A 454 -15.03 10.83 0.18
N ASP A 455 -15.32 11.97 0.83
CA ASP A 455 -14.75 13.29 0.51
C ASP A 455 -15.13 13.85 -0.87
N PHE A 456 -16.40 14.22 -1.00
CA PHE A 456 -16.95 14.86 -2.19
C PHE A 456 -16.75 16.38 -2.23
N GLY A 457 -15.90 16.93 -1.36
CA GLY A 457 -15.77 18.37 -1.14
C GLY A 457 -15.30 19.16 -2.37
N ILE A 458 -14.64 18.49 -3.31
CA ILE A 458 -14.27 19.08 -4.61
C ILE A 458 -14.93 18.38 -5.79
N ALA A 459 -16.01 17.63 -5.59
CA ALA A 459 -16.80 17.12 -6.71
C ALA A 459 -17.42 18.25 -7.54
N ARG A 460 -17.80 17.97 -8.78
CA ARG A 460 -18.43 18.95 -9.69
C ARG A 460 -19.44 18.29 -10.60
N LYS A 461 -20.60 18.92 -10.76
CA LYS A 461 -21.59 18.51 -11.75
C LYS A 461 -21.10 18.87 -13.16
N PHE A 462 -20.82 17.87 -13.98
CA PHE A 462 -20.37 18.04 -15.36
C PHE A 462 -21.53 18.22 -16.34
N THR A 463 -22.75 17.86 -15.94
CA THR A 463 -23.96 18.08 -16.74
C THR A 463 -24.73 19.34 -16.36
N ASN A 464 -25.53 19.85 -17.30
CA ASN A 464 -26.50 20.93 -17.10
C ASN A 464 -27.78 20.41 -16.41
N LYS A 465 -28.88 21.19 -16.44
CA LYS A 465 -30.17 20.77 -15.85
C LYS A 465 -30.88 19.69 -16.68
N GLU A 466 -30.60 19.59 -17.96
CA GLU A 466 -31.14 18.59 -18.91
C GLU A 466 -30.27 17.32 -18.97
N ASN A 467 -29.30 17.17 -18.05
CA ASN A 467 -28.31 16.09 -18.04
C ASN A 467 -27.39 16.03 -19.28
N VAL A 468 -27.24 17.13 -20.01
CA VAL A 468 -26.30 17.27 -21.14
C VAL A 468 -24.93 17.74 -20.62
N LEU A 469 -23.84 17.20 -21.18
CA LEU A 469 -22.47 17.57 -20.83
C LEU A 469 -22.22 19.06 -21.11
N LYS A 470 -21.66 19.78 -20.12
CA LYS A 470 -21.32 21.20 -20.25
C LYS A 470 -20.15 21.40 -21.20
N THR A 471 -20.18 22.51 -21.95
CA THR A 471 -19.05 22.98 -22.76
C THR A 471 -17.79 23.14 -21.89
N PRO A 472 -16.61 22.66 -22.35
CA PRO A 472 -15.39 22.77 -21.57
C PRO A 472 -14.95 24.22 -21.45
N ARG A 473 -14.46 24.62 -20.27
CA ARG A 473 -13.79 25.92 -20.09
C ARG A 473 -12.44 25.92 -20.78
N GLU A 474 -12.02 27.07 -21.32
CA GLU A 474 -10.71 27.24 -21.96
C GLU A 474 -9.54 26.92 -21.02
N LYS A 475 -9.62 27.35 -19.75
CA LYS A 475 -8.65 27.04 -18.70
C LYS A 475 -9.35 26.65 -17.40
N ALA A 476 -8.94 25.53 -16.82
CA ALA A 476 -9.43 25.04 -15.53
C ALA A 476 -8.27 24.96 -14.52
N LYS A 477 -8.47 25.52 -13.32
CA LYS A 477 -7.47 25.38 -12.24
C LYS A 477 -7.33 23.92 -11.81
N PHE A 478 -6.09 23.49 -11.55
CA PHE A 478 -5.79 22.19 -10.95
C PHE A 478 -6.58 21.97 -9.65
N LYS A 479 -7.18 20.79 -9.51
CA LYS A 479 -7.93 20.35 -8.33
C LYS A 479 -7.71 18.86 -8.13
N GLY A 480 -7.32 18.46 -6.92
CA GLY A 480 -7.11 17.06 -6.55
C GLY A 480 -5.67 16.79 -6.09
N THR A 481 -5.34 15.51 -5.93
CA THR A 481 -4.04 15.05 -5.45
C THR A 481 -3.08 14.79 -6.62
N VAL A 482 -1.94 15.51 -6.68
CA VAL A 482 -0.92 15.47 -7.77
C VAL A 482 -0.61 14.05 -8.27
N LYS A 483 -0.39 13.11 -7.33
CA LYS A 483 -0.05 11.71 -7.63
C LYS A 483 -1.12 10.98 -8.46
N PHE A 484 -2.40 11.24 -8.18
CA PHE A 484 -3.53 10.53 -8.78
C PHE A 484 -4.27 11.33 -9.86
N ALA A 485 -4.10 12.65 -9.92
CA ALA A 485 -4.77 13.50 -10.91
C ALA A 485 -4.42 13.12 -12.36
N SER A 486 -5.39 13.16 -13.28
CA SER A 486 -5.21 12.88 -14.70
C SER A 486 -4.21 13.81 -15.38
N ILE A 487 -3.62 13.40 -16.51
CA ILE A 487 -2.74 14.26 -17.32
C ILE A 487 -3.48 15.56 -17.74
N ALA A 488 -4.77 15.48 -18.07
CA ALA A 488 -5.58 16.66 -18.41
C ALA A 488 -5.67 17.66 -17.23
N CYS A 489 -5.80 17.16 -15.99
CA CYS A 489 -5.78 18.00 -14.80
C CYS A 489 -4.44 18.73 -14.65
N HIS A 490 -3.31 18.02 -14.88
CA HIS A 490 -1.98 18.63 -14.89
C HIS A 490 -1.82 19.70 -15.96
N ARG A 491 -2.51 19.57 -17.10
CA ARG A 491 -2.52 20.57 -18.19
C ARG A 491 -3.53 21.70 -18.01
N ASN A 492 -4.21 21.78 -16.86
CA ASN A 492 -5.26 22.78 -16.59
C ASN A 492 -6.43 22.72 -17.60
N ILE A 493 -6.76 21.53 -18.09
CA ILE A 493 -7.88 21.28 -19.01
C ILE A 493 -9.14 20.93 -18.19
N GLU A 494 -10.33 21.28 -18.70
CA GLU A 494 -11.59 20.91 -18.05
C GLU A 494 -11.75 19.39 -17.96
N LEU A 495 -12.20 18.92 -16.79
CA LEU A 495 -12.29 17.50 -16.49
C LEU A 495 -13.68 16.94 -16.84
N SER A 496 -13.67 15.69 -17.25
CA SER A 496 -14.84 14.88 -17.63
C SER A 496 -14.76 13.50 -16.95
N PRO A 497 -15.77 12.62 -17.10
CA PRO A 497 -15.73 11.28 -16.50
C PRO A 497 -14.50 10.45 -16.86
N LYS A 498 -13.87 10.67 -18.03
CA LYS A 498 -12.62 9.98 -18.41
C LYS A 498 -11.47 10.28 -17.44
N ASP A 499 -11.46 11.48 -16.86
CA ASP A 499 -10.36 11.95 -16.01
C ASP A 499 -10.42 11.36 -14.61
N ASP A 500 -11.64 11.14 -14.11
CA ASP A 500 -11.86 10.30 -12.93
C ASP A 500 -11.50 8.84 -13.24
N CYS A 501 -11.81 8.33 -14.43
CA CYS A 501 -11.41 6.97 -14.84
C CYS A 501 -9.87 6.80 -14.87
N GLU A 502 -9.14 7.80 -15.35
CA GLU A 502 -7.67 7.81 -15.30
C GLU A 502 -7.14 7.87 -13.85
N SER A 503 -7.75 8.72 -13.02
CA SER A 503 -7.38 8.84 -11.60
C SER A 503 -7.65 7.55 -10.83
N TRP A 504 -8.77 6.88 -11.14
CA TRP A 504 -9.13 5.56 -10.65
C TRP A 504 -8.13 4.50 -11.06
N PHE A 505 -7.65 4.52 -12.31
CA PHE A 505 -6.63 3.59 -12.79
C PHE A 505 -5.30 3.75 -12.03
N TYR A 506 -4.87 4.99 -11.78
CA TYR A 506 -3.68 5.25 -10.96
C TYR A 506 -3.85 4.85 -9.49
N LEU A 507 -5.02 5.13 -8.90
CA LEU A 507 -5.36 4.65 -7.56
C LEU A 507 -5.27 3.13 -7.49
N MET A 508 -5.84 2.44 -8.47
CA MET A 508 -5.82 0.99 -8.56
C MET A 508 -4.36 0.52 -8.56
N LEU A 509 -3.55 0.93 -9.54
CA LEU A 509 -2.12 0.57 -9.65
C LEU A 509 -1.35 0.81 -8.36
N ASP A 510 -1.56 1.95 -7.70
CA ASP A 510 -0.90 2.29 -6.45
C ASP A 510 -1.21 1.28 -5.32
N VAL A 511 -2.46 0.80 -5.25
CA VAL A 511 -2.90 -0.16 -4.24
C VAL A 511 -2.43 -1.58 -4.57
N ILE A 512 -2.34 -1.99 -5.84
CA ILE A 512 -1.92 -3.37 -6.19
C ILE A 512 -0.42 -3.55 -6.12
N GLN A 513 0.35 -2.55 -6.54
CA GLN A 513 1.80 -2.69 -6.64
C GLN A 513 2.46 -2.56 -5.27
N PRO A 514 3.35 -3.49 -4.85
CA PRO A 514 4.13 -3.35 -3.63
C PRO A 514 4.94 -2.04 -3.62
N GLY A 515 5.53 -1.71 -4.78
CA GLY A 515 6.28 -0.49 -5.01
C GLY A 515 5.44 0.78 -5.12
N GLY A 516 4.11 0.70 -5.27
CA GLY A 516 3.26 1.85 -5.61
C GLY A 516 3.61 2.49 -6.96
N LEU A 517 3.06 3.67 -7.24
CA LEU A 517 3.29 4.36 -8.53
C LEU A 517 4.78 4.75 -8.73
N PRO A 518 5.31 4.72 -9.97
CA PRO A 518 6.69 5.11 -10.27
C PRO A 518 7.05 6.52 -9.79
N TRP A 519 6.09 7.45 -9.89
CA TRP A 519 6.23 8.85 -9.47
C TRP A 519 5.86 9.09 -7.99
N LYS A 520 5.69 8.06 -7.15
CA LYS A 520 5.23 8.23 -5.76
C LYS A 520 6.11 9.15 -4.90
N ARG A 521 7.40 9.26 -5.23
CA ARG A 521 8.41 10.08 -4.52
C ARG A 521 8.63 11.46 -5.14
N ILE A 522 8.03 11.72 -6.31
CA ILE A 522 8.16 13.01 -7.00
C ILE A 522 7.14 13.97 -6.39
N GLN A 523 7.60 15.15 -5.98
CA GLN A 523 6.74 16.20 -5.41
C GLN A 523 6.36 17.27 -6.44
N GLN A 524 7.25 17.58 -7.38
CA GLN A 524 7.01 18.59 -8.42
C GLN A 524 5.92 18.12 -9.39
N ARG A 525 4.90 18.96 -9.59
CA ARG A 525 3.72 18.65 -10.39
C ARG A 525 4.09 18.35 -11.84
N GLU A 526 4.92 19.19 -12.43
CA GLU A 526 5.36 19.10 -13.83
C GLU A 526 6.17 17.82 -14.05
N ALA A 527 7.03 17.45 -13.09
CA ALA A 527 7.79 16.20 -13.15
C ALA A 527 6.89 14.96 -13.01
N VAL A 528 5.84 15.03 -12.18
CA VAL A 528 4.83 13.95 -12.10
C VAL A 528 4.06 13.82 -13.42
N MET A 529 3.68 14.94 -14.03
CA MET A 529 3.03 14.94 -15.35
C MET A 529 3.93 14.31 -16.41
N GLN A 530 5.19 14.73 -16.48
CA GLN A 530 6.16 14.16 -17.43
C GLN A 530 6.32 12.66 -17.22
N CYS A 531 6.43 12.20 -15.97
CA CYS A 531 6.53 10.77 -15.67
C CYS A 531 5.29 9.98 -16.13
N LYS A 532 4.10 10.57 -16.03
CA LYS A 532 2.84 9.95 -16.52
C LYS A 532 2.81 9.84 -18.04
N GLU A 533 3.22 10.89 -18.75
CA GLU A 533 3.30 10.90 -20.21
C GLU A 533 4.35 9.92 -20.71
N ASP A 534 5.52 9.90 -20.07
CA ASP A 534 6.60 8.95 -20.33
C ASP A 534 6.15 7.49 -20.17
N CYS A 535 5.29 7.20 -19.20
CA CYS A 535 4.75 5.86 -18.99
C CYS A 535 3.75 5.41 -20.08
N ARG A 536 3.42 6.26 -21.06
CA ARG A 536 2.62 5.85 -22.22
C ARG A 536 3.40 5.13 -23.30
N ARG A 537 4.74 5.23 -23.30
CA ARG A 537 5.60 4.72 -24.39
C ARG A 537 6.86 4.02 -23.88
N GLY A 538 7.38 3.09 -24.68
CA GLY A 538 8.69 2.46 -24.47
C GLY A 538 8.87 1.72 -23.14
N GLU A 539 10.12 1.64 -22.67
CA GLU A 539 10.49 0.89 -21.45
C GLU A 539 9.84 1.42 -20.17
N LYS A 540 9.48 2.70 -20.12
CA LYS A 540 8.84 3.30 -18.95
C LYS A 540 7.40 2.81 -18.76
N ARG A 541 6.72 2.40 -19.83
CA ARG A 541 5.42 1.71 -19.76
C ARG A 541 5.53 0.35 -19.07
N ALA A 542 6.56 -0.44 -19.41
CA ALA A 542 6.80 -1.72 -18.74
C ALA A 542 7.11 -1.52 -17.25
N LYS A 543 7.89 -0.48 -16.89
CA LYS A 543 8.15 -0.13 -15.48
C LYS A 543 6.88 0.25 -14.70
N LEU A 544 5.88 0.86 -15.34
CA LEU A 544 4.60 1.14 -14.70
C LEU A 544 3.86 -0.13 -14.28
N PHE A 545 4.08 -1.26 -14.96
CA PHE A 545 3.44 -2.53 -14.66
C PHE A 545 4.39 -3.54 -13.99
N ASP A 546 5.54 -3.08 -13.48
CA ASP A 546 6.51 -3.95 -12.83
C ASP A 546 5.86 -4.69 -11.63
N GLY A 547 6.17 -5.98 -11.52
CA GLY A 547 5.52 -6.90 -10.58
C GLY A 547 4.12 -7.42 -10.99
N LEU A 548 3.55 -6.97 -12.12
CA LEU A 548 2.23 -7.38 -12.64
C LEU A 548 2.30 -8.04 -14.03
N LYS A 549 3.35 -8.84 -14.29
CA LYS A 549 3.66 -9.41 -15.63
C LYS A 549 2.50 -10.17 -16.28
N THR A 550 1.63 -10.80 -15.51
CA THR A 550 0.46 -11.56 -16.02
C THR A 550 -0.76 -10.67 -16.34
N ALA A 551 -0.74 -9.39 -15.98
CA ALA A 551 -1.82 -8.43 -16.24
C ALA A 551 -1.34 -7.22 -17.07
N GLU A 552 -0.06 -7.17 -17.46
CA GLU A 552 0.55 -6.04 -18.18
C GLU A 552 -0.17 -5.75 -19.50
N VAL A 553 -0.57 -6.78 -20.24
CA VAL A 553 -1.28 -6.64 -21.52
C VAL A 553 -2.66 -6.02 -21.31
N GLU A 554 -3.43 -6.52 -20.34
CA GLU A 554 -4.78 -6.04 -20.02
C GLU A 554 -4.75 -4.62 -19.46
N LEU A 555 -3.84 -4.35 -18.53
CA LEU A 555 -3.62 -3.02 -17.96
C LEU A 555 -3.14 -2.03 -19.03
N GLY A 556 -2.31 -2.49 -19.97
CA GLY A 556 -1.93 -1.74 -21.15
C GLY A 556 -3.13 -1.38 -22.01
N LYS A 557 -4.02 -2.33 -22.32
CA LYS A 557 -5.25 -2.07 -23.08
C LYS A 557 -6.20 -1.10 -22.37
N VAL A 558 -6.32 -1.20 -21.05
CA VAL A 558 -7.11 -0.23 -20.26
C VAL A 558 -6.51 1.17 -20.37
N MET A 559 -5.18 1.29 -20.27
CA MET A 559 -4.49 2.57 -20.45
C MET A 559 -4.69 3.14 -21.85
N ASP A 560 -4.52 2.32 -22.90
CA ASP A 560 -4.75 2.75 -24.28
C ASP A 560 -6.20 3.21 -24.45
N TYR A 561 -7.17 2.44 -23.94
CA TYR A 561 -8.58 2.82 -23.96
C TYR A 561 -8.83 4.19 -23.32
N ILE A 562 -8.29 4.45 -22.13
CA ILE A 562 -8.42 5.74 -21.44
C ILE A 562 -7.84 6.88 -22.29
N ASP A 563 -6.68 6.67 -22.92
CA ASP A 563 -6.00 7.68 -23.73
C ASP A 563 -6.76 8.00 -25.04
N HIS A 564 -7.58 7.08 -25.56
CA HIS A 564 -8.43 7.32 -26.74
C HIS A 564 -9.67 8.17 -26.41
N LEU A 565 -10.09 8.23 -25.14
CA LEU A 565 -11.28 8.98 -24.73
C LEU A 565 -11.07 10.50 -24.84
N GLN A 566 -12.07 11.18 -25.40
CA GLN A 566 -12.14 12.63 -25.49
C GLN A 566 -13.07 13.20 -24.42
N TYR A 567 -13.10 14.52 -24.26
CA TYR A 567 -13.94 15.19 -23.26
C TYR A 567 -15.43 14.79 -23.36
N TYR A 568 -15.95 14.62 -24.58
CA TYR A 568 -17.34 14.23 -24.84
C TYR A 568 -17.57 12.71 -24.85
N SER A 569 -16.53 11.89 -24.66
CA SER A 569 -16.66 10.44 -24.68
C SER A 569 -17.33 9.92 -23.42
N LYS A 570 -18.24 8.95 -23.60
CA LYS A 570 -18.77 8.15 -22.51
C LYS A 570 -17.81 7.01 -22.16
N VAL A 571 -17.55 6.81 -20.88
CA VAL A 571 -16.67 5.73 -20.40
C VAL A 571 -17.43 4.41 -20.40
N ASP A 572 -16.89 3.41 -21.07
CA ASP A 572 -17.35 2.02 -21.08
C ASP A 572 -16.66 1.26 -19.94
N TYR A 573 -17.21 1.40 -18.75
CA TYR A 573 -16.74 0.66 -17.58
C TYR A 573 -16.89 -0.86 -17.74
N ASN A 574 -17.82 -1.36 -18.59
CA ASN A 574 -17.96 -2.80 -18.81
C ASN A 574 -16.75 -3.36 -19.55
N PHE A 575 -16.28 -2.66 -20.58
CA PHE A 575 -15.05 -3.02 -21.29
C PHE A 575 -13.85 -3.13 -20.34
N ILE A 576 -13.68 -2.13 -19.46
CA ILE A 576 -12.60 -2.14 -18.45
C ILE A 576 -12.76 -3.33 -17.50
N TYR A 577 -13.96 -3.59 -16.99
CA TYR A 577 -14.19 -4.69 -16.06
C TYR A 577 -14.01 -6.05 -16.72
N ASP A 578 -14.38 -6.21 -17.98
CA ASP A 578 -14.20 -7.44 -18.75
C ASP A 578 -12.71 -7.76 -18.94
N LEU A 579 -11.86 -6.76 -19.18
CA LEU A 579 -10.40 -6.92 -19.24
C LEU A 579 -9.78 -7.29 -17.88
N LEU A 580 -10.41 -6.86 -16.78
CA LEU A 580 -9.93 -7.07 -15.42
C LEU A 580 -10.58 -8.29 -14.74
N LYS A 581 -11.37 -9.08 -15.47
CA LYS A 581 -11.99 -10.31 -14.95
C LYS A 581 -10.93 -11.34 -14.59
N VAL A 582 -11.17 -11.99 -13.45
CA VAL A 582 -10.38 -13.11 -12.94
C VAL A 582 -11.01 -14.43 -13.37
N ILE A 583 -10.17 -15.41 -13.71
CA ILE A 583 -10.58 -16.78 -14.01
C ILE A 583 -10.91 -17.52 -12.70
N PRO A 584 -12.17 -17.94 -12.46
CA PRO A 584 -12.50 -18.79 -11.33
C PRO A 584 -12.36 -20.28 -11.68
N ILE A 585 -11.93 -21.08 -10.71
CA ILE A 585 -12.18 -22.52 -10.67
C ILE A 585 -13.46 -22.73 -9.85
N ILE A 586 -14.47 -23.34 -10.45
CA ILE A 586 -15.72 -23.66 -9.77
C ILE A 586 -15.85 -25.17 -9.64
N ALA A 587 -16.13 -25.64 -8.42
CA ALA A 587 -16.33 -27.05 -8.14
C ALA A 587 -17.31 -27.23 -6.97
N SER A 588 -17.96 -28.39 -6.86
CA SER A 588 -18.84 -28.72 -5.74
C SER A 588 -18.09 -28.98 -4.43
N ALA A 589 -16.80 -29.29 -4.49
CA ALA A 589 -15.92 -29.49 -3.35
C ALA A 589 -14.45 -29.24 -3.74
N PHE A 590 -13.61 -28.93 -2.75
CA PHE A 590 -12.15 -28.81 -2.89
C PHE A 590 -11.42 -29.74 -1.91
N SER A 591 -10.10 -29.88 -2.07
CA SER A 591 -9.25 -30.64 -1.14
C SER A 591 -9.46 -30.14 0.30
N PRO A 592 -9.62 -31.02 1.30
CA PRO A 592 -9.29 -32.46 1.29
C PRO A 592 -10.44 -33.42 0.90
N SER A 593 -11.49 -32.93 0.25
CA SER A 593 -12.72 -33.70 -0.02
C SER A 593 -12.88 -34.10 -1.49
N ILE A 594 -11.78 -34.24 -2.26
CA ILE A 594 -11.82 -34.61 -3.67
C ILE A 594 -11.13 -35.94 -3.97
N THR A 595 -11.43 -36.49 -5.14
CA THR A 595 -10.94 -37.78 -5.64
C THR A 595 -9.41 -37.83 -5.72
N SER A 596 -8.78 -36.68 -5.94
CA SER A 596 -7.32 -36.53 -5.94
C SER A 596 -6.71 -36.72 -4.55
N ASP A 597 -7.45 -36.45 -3.46
CA ASP A 597 -6.96 -36.66 -2.10
C ASP A 597 -6.84 -38.14 -1.74
N VAL A 598 -7.39 -39.04 -2.55
CA VAL A 598 -7.40 -40.51 -2.35
C VAL A 598 -6.49 -41.22 -3.36
N ALA A 599 -6.07 -40.55 -4.44
CA ALA A 599 -5.28 -41.16 -5.50
C ALA A 599 -3.91 -41.68 -5.02
N GLY A 600 -3.48 -42.82 -5.57
CA GLY A 600 -2.20 -43.46 -5.24
C GLY A 600 -0.98 -42.70 -5.76
N GLY A 601 -1.13 -41.97 -6.86
CA GLY A 601 -0.17 -40.95 -7.29
C GLY A 601 1.13 -41.51 -7.87
N ILE A 602 1.06 -42.38 -8.88
CA ILE A 602 2.23 -42.79 -9.68
C ILE A 602 2.05 -42.32 -11.12
N TRP A 603 3.14 -41.88 -11.76
CA TRP A 603 3.12 -41.59 -13.19
C TRP A 603 3.20 -42.90 -14.00
N ARG A 604 2.03 -43.53 -14.18
CA ARG A 604 1.79 -44.74 -15.00
C ARG A 604 0.43 -44.59 -15.68
N PRO A 605 0.36 -44.24 -16.97
CA PRO A 605 -0.91 -44.09 -17.66
C PRO A 605 -1.45 -45.47 -18.04
N TYR A 606 -2.66 -45.81 -17.59
CA TYR A 606 -3.32 -47.06 -17.95
C TYR A 606 -4.52 -46.84 -18.89
N VAL A 607 -5.23 -45.71 -18.72
CA VAL A 607 -6.08 -45.11 -19.75
C VAL A 607 -5.32 -43.96 -20.38
N SER A 608 -5.15 -44.00 -21.70
CA SER A 608 -4.51 -42.91 -22.44
C SER A 608 -5.16 -42.60 -23.77
N LYS A 609 -6.12 -43.38 -24.27
CA LYS A 609 -6.79 -43.10 -25.55
C LYS A 609 -7.65 -41.84 -25.43
N PHE A 610 -7.59 -40.97 -26.43
CA PHE A 610 -8.39 -39.73 -26.48
C PHE A 610 -9.45 -39.80 -27.58
N THR A 611 -10.55 -39.05 -27.42
CA THR A 611 -11.57 -38.91 -28.47
C THR A 611 -11.00 -38.27 -29.75
N VAL A 612 -9.93 -37.49 -29.62
CA VAL A 612 -9.17 -36.93 -30.74
C VAL A 612 -7.95 -37.82 -31.01
N PRO A 613 -7.87 -38.50 -32.17
CA PRO A 613 -6.77 -39.41 -32.49
C PRO A 613 -5.41 -38.70 -32.50
N GLY A 614 -4.40 -39.34 -31.91
CA GLY A 614 -3.00 -38.89 -31.98
C GLY A 614 -2.56 -37.99 -30.81
N LEU A 615 -3.48 -37.56 -29.94
CA LEU A 615 -3.15 -36.76 -28.75
C LEU A 615 -2.35 -37.54 -27.70
N GLU A 616 -2.39 -38.88 -27.72
CA GLU A 616 -1.77 -39.76 -26.73
C GLU A 616 -0.30 -39.41 -26.50
N SER A 617 0.48 -39.38 -27.59
CA SER A 617 1.92 -39.18 -27.51
C SER A 617 2.27 -37.73 -27.15
N GLU A 618 1.48 -36.76 -27.61
CA GLU A 618 1.67 -35.34 -27.27
C GLU A 618 1.45 -35.10 -25.77
N VAL A 619 0.28 -35.51 -25.25
CA VAL A 619 -0.10 -35.31 -23.85
C VAL A 619 0.85 -36.04 -22.92
N LEU A 620 1.22 -37.29 -23.23
CA LEU A 620 2.15 -38.08 -22.42
C LEU A 620 3.54 -37.45 -22.38
N SER A 621 4.07 -37.02 -23.53
CA SER A 621 5.38 -36.36 -23.62
C SER A 621 5.39 -35.03 -22.86
N ALA A 622 4.35 -34.21 -23.02
CA ALA A 622 4.19 -32.95 -22.31
C ALA A 622 4.10 -33.17 -20.79
N ALA A 623 3.28 -34.12 -20.35
CA ALA A 623 3.14 -34.46 -18.93
C ALA A 623 4.49 -34.90 -18.33
N PHE A 624 5.17 -35.86 -18.96
CA PHE A 624 6.46 -36.36 -18.49
C PHE A 624 7.50 -35.25 -18.38
N ARG A 625 7.63 -34.40 -19.41
CA ARG A 625 8.53 -33.24 -19.42
C ARG A 625 8.23 -32.27 -18.27
N ARG A 626 6.95 -31.99 -18.00
CA ARG A 626 6.53 -31.08 -16.93
C ARG A 626 6.82 -31.66 -15.54
N PHE A 627 6.50 -32.93 -15.31
CA PHE A 627 6.85 -33.61 -14.04
C PHE A 627 8.37 -33.64 -13.82
N THR A 628 9.14 -33.94 -14.88
CA THR A 628 10.62 -33.89 -14.83
C THR A 628 11.14 -32.51 -14.39
N LYS A 629 10.54 -31.42 -14.90
CA LYS A 629 10.90 -30.05 -14.51
C LYS A 629 10.51 -29.75 -13.05
N LEU A 630 9.34 -30.20 -12.61
CA LEU A 630 8.82 -29.97 -11.27
C LEU A 630 9.54 -30.78 -10.20
N LEU A 631 10.14 -31.93 -10.54
CA LEU A 631 10.95 -32.74 -9.62
C LEU A 631 12.06 -31.93 -8.91
N LYS A 632 12.53 -30.85 -9.52
CA LYS A 632 13.53 -29.93 -8.93
C LYS A 632 12.99 -29.12 -7.74
N ASN A 633 11.66 -29.06 -7.56
CA ASN A 633 11.02 -28.28 -6.51
C ASN A 633 10.55 -29.19 -5.37
N GLN A 634 11.19 -29.09 -4.20
CA GLN A 634 10.83 -29.93 -3.05
C GLN A 634 9.44 -29.62 -2.45
N GLU A 635 8.85 -28.45 -2.74
CA GLU A 635 7.52 -28.08 -2.23
C GLU A 635 6.37 -28.81 -2.94
N CYS A 636 6.61 -29.41 -4.12
CA CYS A 636 5.53 -29.94 -4.96
C CYS A 636 5.12 -31.38 -4.63
N GLY A 637 5.83 -32.08 -3.74
CA GLY A 637 5.48 -33.45 -3.36
C GLY A 637 5.70 -34.50 -4.45
N ILE A 638 6.52 -34.19 -5.46
CA ILE A 638 6.94 -35.14 -6.50
C ILE A 638 8.27 -35.76 -6.08
N ILE A 639 8.35 -37.08 -6.12
CA ILE A 639 9.56 -37.87 -5.83
C ILE A 639 9.92 -38.75 -7.03
N ARG A 640 11.20 -39.15 -7.10
CA ARG A 640 11.61 -40.23 -7.99
C ARG A 640 11.51 -41.56 -7.24
N GLN A 641 10.93 -42.56 -7.89
CA GLN A 641 10.86 -43.92 -7.37
C GLN A 641 11.19 -44.93 -8.46
N SER A 642 11.74 -46.08 -8.07
CA SER A 642 11.96 -47.23 -8.95
C SER A 642 11.29 -48.46 -8.36
N GLY A 643 10.96 -49.43 -9.20
CA GLY A 643 10.20 -50.58 -8.75
C GLY A 643 9.82 -51.54 -9.85
N PHE A 644 9.00 -52.51 -9.47
CA PHE A 644 8.65 -53.69 -10.25
C PHE A 644 7.18 -53.62 -10.70
N ASP A 645 6.93 -53.92 -11.96
CA ASP A 645 5.61 -54.00 -12.60
C ASP A 645 5.51 -55.40 -13.23
N VAL A 646 4.81 -56.32 -12.57
CA VAL A 646 4.70 -57.74 -12.96
C VAL A 646 3.31 -58.06 -13.49
N THR A 647 3.18 -59.09 -14.32
CA THR A 647 1.90 -59.50 -14.90
C THR A 647 1.82 -61.01 -15.07
N ARG A 648 0.61 -61.55 -14.89
CA ARG A 648 0.28 -62.95 -15.13
C ARG A 648 0.09 -63.25 -16.62
N ASN A 649 -0.02 -62.22 -17.47
CA ASN A 649 -0.18 -62.40 -18.91
C ASN A 649 1.19 -62.62 -19.62
N PRO A 650 1.48 -63.82 -20.13
CA PRO A 650 2.76 -64.11 -20.80
C PRO A 650 2.94 -63.36 -22.12
N SER A 651 1.84 -62.91 -22.73
CA SER A 651 1.83 -62.22 -24.03
C SER A 651 1.75 -60.70 -23.88
N ALA A 652 1.84 -60.16 -22.65
CA ALA A 652 1.80 -58.72 -22.42
C ALA A 652 2.97 -58.01 -23.14
N PRO A 653 2.69 -57.04 -24.03
CA PRO A 653 3.74 -56.20 -24.60
C PRO A 653 4.22 -55.18 -23.56
N PRO A 654 5.46 -54.66 -23.66
CA PRO A 654 5.89 -53.53 -22.85
C PRO A 654 4.93 -52.35 -23.05
N PRO A 655 4.33 -51.81 -21.98
CA PRO A 655 3.44 -50.65 -22.08
C PRO A 655 4.05 -49.47 -22.84
N ALA A 656 3.25 -48.83 -23.70
CA ALA A 656 3.72 -47.76 -24.59
C ALA A 656 4.36 -46.55 -23.88
N PHE A 657 4.04 -46.33 -22.59
CA PHE A 657 4.64 -45.27 -21.79
C PHE A 657 6.08 -45.58 -21.34
N MET A 658 6.51 -46.84 -21.40
CA MET A 658 7.83 -47.27 -20.92
C MET A 658 8.98 -46.66 -21.73
N LYS A 659 8.72 -46.15 -22.94
CA LYS A 659 9.70 -45.35 -23.69
C LYS A 659 10.11 -44.03 -23.00
N PHE A 660 9.30 -43.54 -22.06
CA PHE A 660 9.57 -42.29 -21.34
C PHE A 660 10.32 -42.52 -20.02
N VAL A 661 10.14 -43.68 -19.38
CA VAL A 661 10.72 -43.97 -18.06
C VAL A 661 12.21 -44.28 -18.16
N ARG A 662 12.93 -44.21 -17.02
CA ARG A 662 14.38 -44.44 -16.99
C ARG A 662 14.72 -45.80 -16.39
N GLY A 663 15.85 -46.38 -16.81
CA GLY A 663 16.33 -47.64 -16.25
C GLY A 663 15.38 -48.81 -16.51
N LEU A 664 14.65 -48.76 -17.63
CA LEU A 664 13.76 -49.83 -18.07
C LEU A 664 14.56 -51.10 -18.36
N ARG A 665 14.18 -52.20 -17.71
CA ARG A 665 14.72 -53.53 -17.96
C ARG A 665 13.62 -54.57 -17.76
N GLU A 666 13.55 -55.56 -18.65
CA GLU A 666 12.71 -56.75 -18.44
C GLU A 666 13.35 -57.67 -17.40
N LEU A 667 12.53 -58.22 -16.51
CA LEU A 667 12.98 -59.13 -15.45
C LEU A 667 13.28 -60.52 -16.03
N SER A 668 14.30 -61.19 -15.49
CA SER A 668 14.56 -62.59 -15.84
C SER A 668 13.44 -63.50 -15.29
N ARG A 669 13.35 -64.73 -15.80
CA ARG A 669 12.39 -65.73 -15.29
C ARG A 669 12.60 -65.99 -13.80
N GLU A 670 13.85 -66.01 -13.34
CA GLU A 670 14.22 -66.21 -11.95
C GLU A 670 13.77 -65.02 -11.08
N GLU A 671 14.00 -63.79 -11.54
CA GLU A 671 13.53 -62.57 -10.84
C GLU A 671 12.00 -62.49 -10.75
N VAL A 672 11.28 -62.90 -11.81
CA VAL A 672 9.80 -62.91 -11.79
C VAL A 672 9.27 -63.92 -10.77
N LYS A 673 9.92 -65.09 -10.64
CA LYS A 673 9.52 -66.13 -9.69
C LYS A 673 9.67 -65.72 -8.23
N GLU A 674 10.54 -64.75 -7.92
CA GLU A 674 10.64 -64.20 -6.56
C GLU A 674 9.35 -63.50 -6.10
N PHE A 675 8.50 -63.06 -7.04
CA PHE A 675 7.21 -62.43 -6.74
C PHE A 675 6.04 -63.42 -6.68
N GLY A 676 6.19 -64.63 -7.25
CA GLY A 676 5.15 -65.66 -7.31
C GLY A 676 5.22 -66.49 -8.59
N GLU A 677 4.89 -67.79 -8.51
CA GLU A 677 4.88 -68.70 -9.67
C GLU A 677 3.75 -68.38 -10.67
N GLU A 678 2.74 -67.61 -10.26
CA GLU A 678 1.65 -67.13 -11.09
C GLU A 678 2.05 -66.02 -12.08
N TYR A 679 3.17 -65.34 -11.86
CA TYR A 679 3.62 -64.23 -12.70
C TYR A 679 4.42 -64.74 -13.89
N ALA A 680 4.08 -64.26 -15.08
CA ALA A 680 4.69 -64.70 -16.32
C ALA A 680 5.82 -63.78 -16.79
N LYS A 681 5.70 -62.47 -16.53
CA LYS A 681 6.61 -61.41 -16.99
C LYS A 681 6.65 -60.25 -16.00
N GLY A 682 7.68 -59.40 -16.11
CA GLY A 682 7.69 -58.11 -15.44
C GLY A 682 8.82 -57.19 -15.89
N TRP A 683 8.74 -55.95 -15.44
CA TRP A 683 9.70 -54.89 -15.77
C TRP A 683 10.14 -54.14 -14.51
N PHE A 684 11.41 -53.77 -14.48
CA PHE A 684 11.96 -52.81 -13.55
C PHE A 684 12.14 -51.45 -14.24
N TYR A 685 11.67 -50.36 -13.61
CA TYR A 685 11.90 -49.02 -14.12
C TYR A 685 11.80 -47.94 -13.05
N SER A 686 12.31 -46.75 -13.37
CA SER A 686 12.20 -45.53 -12.56
C SER A 686 11.17 -44.56 -13.13
N THR A 687 10.22 -44.15 -12.30
CA THR A 687 9.16 -43.17 -12.62
C THR A 687 8.98 -42.15 -11.48
N TYR A 688 7.90 -41.36 -11.54
CA TYR A 688 7.57 -40.34 -10.56
C TYR A 688 6.47 -40.80 -9.60
N GLY A 689 6.71 -40.62 -8.30
CA GLY A 689 5.67 -40.62 -7.27
C GLY A 689 5.17 -39.20 -7.04
N ILE A 690 3.87 -39.05 -6.86
CA ILE A 690 3.17 -37.77 -6.80
C ILE A 690 2.25 -37.83 -5.59
N GLN A 691 2.70 -37.25 -4.48
CA GLN A 691 1.86 -37.11 -3.28
C GLN A 691 0.79 -36.06 -3.55
N THR A 692 -0.35 -36.51 -4.05
CA THR A 692 -1.41 -35.67 -4.62
C THR A 692 -1.93 -34.60 -3.66
N THR A 693 -2.00 -34.88 -2.36
CA THR A 693 -2.42 -33.93 -1.33
C THR A 693 -1.44 -32.75 -1.17
N VAL A 694 -0.14 -33.00 -1.35
CA VAL A 694 0.88 -31.94 -1.36
C VAL A 694 0.89 -31.22 -2.70
N PHE A 695 0.76 -31.99 -3.80
CA PHE A 695 0.79 -31.43 -5.14
C PHE A 695 -0.40 -30.49 -5.42
N ILE A 696 -1.62 -30.84 -5.02
CA ILE A 696 -2.80 -29.97 -5.12
C ILE A 696 -2.61 -28.70 -4.29
N LYS A 697 -2.09 -28.78 -3.05
CA LYS A 697 -1.80 -27.59 -2.24
C LYS A 697 -0.78 -26.66 -2.93
N TYR A 698 0.25 -27.23 -3.53
CA TYR A 698 1.24 -26.49 -4.31
C TYR A 698 0.59 -25.79 -5.52
N LEU A 699 -0.26 -26.49 -6.29
CA LEU A 699 -0.97 -25.90 -7.42
C LEU A 699 -1.98 -24.84 -6.99
N THR A 700 -2.72 -25.04 -5.90
CA THR A 700 -3.65 -24.06 -5.31
C THR A 700 -2.92 -22.78 -4.90
N LYS A 701 -1.79 -22.91 -4.18
CA LYS A 701 -0.95 -21.76 -3.81
C LYS A 701 -0.48 -21.00 -5.06
N LYS A 702 -0.06 -21.72 -6.10
CA LYS A 702 0.37 -21.13 -7.36
C LYS A 702 -0.78 -20.44 -8.10
N PHE A 703 -1.95 -21.05 -8.20
CA PHE A 703 -3.12 -20.47 -8.88
C PHE A 703 -3.61 -19.20 -8.19
N LEU A 704 -3.72 -19.23 -6.85
CA LEU A 704 -4.06 -18.05 -6.06
C LEU A 704 -3.01 -16.95 -6.27
N ALA A 705 -1.71 -17.29 -6.22
CA ALA A 705 -0.61 -16.33 -6.43
C ALA A 705 -0.64 -15.65 -7.81
N ASN A 706 -1.26 -16.30 -8.81
CA ASN A 706 -1.48 -15.74 -10.14
C ASN A 706 -2.83 -15.02 -10.27
N GLY A 707 -3.52 -14.75 -9.15
CA GLY A 707 -4.76 -13.99 -9.11
C GLY A 707 -6.03 -14.81 -9.33
N GLY A 708 -5.93 -16.14 -9.47
CA GLY A 708 -7.08 -17.02 -9.62
C GLY A 708 -7.99 -17.07 -8.39
N ASN A 709 -9.23 -17.53 -8.57
CA ASN A 709 -10.23 -17.63 -7.50
C ASN A 709 -10.89 -19.02 -7.46
N PHE A 710 -11.23 -19.51 -6.27
CA PHE A 710 -12.02 -20.74 -6.11
C PHE A 710 -13.45 -20.41 -5.69
N ILE A 711 -14.41 -21.11 -6.28
CA ILE A 711 -15.84 -20.97 -5.96
C ILE A 711 -16.40 -22.36 -5.67
N GLU A 712 -16.77 -22.59 -4.41
CA GLU A 712 -17.44 -23.83 -4.02
C GLU A 712 -18.92 -23.70 -4.32
N ARG A 713 -19.36 -24.38 -5.38
CA ARG A 713 -20.72 -24.35 -5.87
C ARG A 713 -21.00 -25.64 -6.63
N GLU A 714 -22.00 -26.37 -6.16
CA GLU A 714 -22.67 -27.35 -7.00
C GLU A 714 -23.42 -26.60 -8.09
N LEU A 715 -23.29 -27.08 -9.29
CA LEU A 715 -23.87 -26.43 -10.46
C LEU A 715 -24.91 -27.41 -11.05
N ARG A 716 -25.77 -27.10 -12.01
CA ARG A 716 -26.88 -27.93 -12.52
C ARG A 716 -27.08 -27.92 -14.05
N THR A 717 -26.57 -26.93 -14.78
CA THR A 717 -26.69 -26.74 -16.25
C THR A 717 -25.39 -26.17 -16.84
N LEU A 718 -25.21 -26.05 -18.16
CA LEU A 718 -24.02 -25.34 -18.67
C LEU A 718 -24.04 -23.83 -18.37
N ASP A 719 -25.20 -23.30 -17.99
CA ASP A 719 -25.37 -21.93 -17.49
C ASP A 719 -25.03 -21.81 -15.97
N ASP A 720 -24.96 -22.93 -15.25
CA ASP A 720 -24.50 -23.08 -13.86
C ASP A 720 -23.93 -24.52 -13.73
N LEU A 721 -22.65 -24.85 -13.94
CA LEU A 721 -22.03 -26.19 -14.26
C LEU A 721 -21.87 -27.43 -13.27
N ASN A 722 -22.77 -28.45 -13.10
CA ASN A 722 -22.49 -29.68 -12.26
C ASN A 722 -21.60 -30.80 -12.89
N VAL A 723 -21.59 -32.01 -12.32
CA VAL A 723 -20.91 -33.23 -12.80
C VAL A 723 -21.09 -33.48 -14.32
N ALA A 724 -19.95 -33.66 -15.01
CA ALA A 724 -19.82 -33.74 -16.48
C ALA A 724 -20.81 -34.69 -17.19
N ARG A 725 -21.21 -35.82 -16.58
CA ARG A 725 -22.15 -36.80 -17.17
C ARG A 725 -23.49 -36.15 -17.51
N LYS A 726 -24.14 -35.53 -16.52
CA LYS A 726 -25.45 -34.90 -16.69
C LYS A 726 -25.35 -33.55 -17.41
N LEU A 727 -24.26 -32.82 -17.20
CA LEU A 727 -24.04 -31.53 -17.88
C LEU A 727 -23.85 -31.66 -19.39
N CYS A 728 -23.03 -32.63 -19.79
CA CYS A 728 -22.62 -32.79 -21.18
C CYS A 728 -23.47 -33.82 -21.92
N GLY A 729 -24.48 -34.42 -21.26
CA GLY A 729 -25.29 -35.49 -21.83
C GLY A 729 -24.45 -36.72 -22.19
N ASP A 730 -23.43 -37.00 -21.40
CA ASP A 730 -22.35 -37.92 -21.80
C ASP A 730 -22.48 -39.27 -21.10
N GLU A 731 -23.22 -40.19 -21.72
CA GLU A 731 -23.55 -41.51 -21.15
C GLU A 731 -22.35 -42.43 -21.00
N ASN A 732 -21.27 -42.18 -21.75
CA ASN A 732 -20.02 -42.94 -21.71
C ASN A 732 -19.19 -42.64 -20.44
N LEU A 733 -19.61 -41.67 -19.62
CA LEU A 733 -18.96 -41.34 -18.35
C LEU A 733 -19.53 -42.18 -17.20
N ILE A 734 -18.72 -43.09 -16.66
CA ILE A 734 -19.08 -43.95 -15.52
C ILE A 734 -18.17 -43.69 -14.31
N PRO A 735 -18.64 -43.88 -13.07
CA PRO A 735 -17.76 -43.84 -11.91
C PRO A 735 -16.85 -45.08 -11.90
N SER A 736 -15.64 -44.91 -11.39
CA SER A 736 -14.73 -46.00 -11.04
C SER A 736 -14.32 -45.80 -9.58
N ARG A 737 -14.82 -46.66 -8.69
CA ARG A 737 -14.54 -46.60 -7.26
C ARG A 737 -13.16 -47.17 -6.98
N GLY A 738 -12.36 -46.45 -6.19
CA GLY A 738 -11.08 -46.93 -5.67
C GLY A 738 -10.97 -46.76 -4.16
N GLN A 739 -10.50 -47.82 -3.50
CA GLN A 739 -10.20 -47.86 -2.07
C GLN A 739 -8.70 -48.05 -1.86
N VAL A 740 -8.08 -47.26 -0.98
CA VAL A 740 -6.65 -47.36 -0.67
C VAL A 740 -6.38 -47.36 0.84
N VAL A 741 -5.25 -47.95 1.22
CA VAL A 741 -4.73 -47.91 2.60
C VAL A 741 -3.39 -47.19 2.62
N ARG A 742 -3.16 -46.35 3.65
CA ARG A 742 -1.90 -45.62 3.83
C ARG A 742 -1.15 -46.16 5.03
N VAL A 743 0.12 -46.52 4.83
CA VAL A 743 0.94 -47.16 5.87
C VAL A 743 2.30 -46.48 5.95
N LYS A 744 2.82 -46.25 7.16
CA LYS A 744 4.23 -45.85 7.34
C LYS A 744 5.10 -47.10 7.26
N ALA A 745 5.86 -47.23 6.17
CA ALA A 745 6.76 -48.34 5.94
C ALA A 745 8.11 -47.83 5.39
N PRO A 746 8.99 -47.27 6.24
CA PRO A 746 10.23 -46.62 5.79
C PRO A 746 11.25 -47.58 5.18
N ALA A 747 11.12 -48.89 5.42
CA ALA A 747 11.98 -49.93 4.86
C ALA A 747 11.64 -50.31 3.40
N VAL A 748 10.51 -49.83 2.87
CA VAL A 748 10.11 -50.12 1.48
C VAL A 748 10.70 -49.07 0.57
N HIS A 749 11.68 -49.47 -0.26
CA HIS A 749 12.42 -48.58 -1.15
C HIS A 749 11.99 -48.67 -2.62
N HIS A 750 11.20 -49.69 -2.97
CA HIS A 750 10.70 -49.92 -4.32
C HIS A 750 9.18 -49.91 -4.36
N PHE A 751 8.63 -49.35 -5.43
CA PHE A 751 7.21 -49.59 -5.72
C PHE A 751 7.06 -51.03 -6.23
N PHE A 752 5.88 -51.60 -6.03
CA PHE A 752 5.49 -52.88 -6.58
C PHE A 752 4.10 -52.75 -7.19
N MET A 753 3.88 -53.37 -8.34
CA MET A 753 2.59 -53.39 -9.01
C MET A 753 2.38 -54.73 -9.69
N ASP A 754 1.17 -55.25 -9.61
CA ASP A 754 0.72 -56.37 -10.42
C ASP A 754 -0.57 -56.01 -11.20
N ASP A 755 -1.28 -57.01 -11.72
CA ASP A 755 -2.50 -56.84 -12.50
C ASP A 755 -3.68 -56.28 -11.67
N ASP A 756 -3.69 -56.49 -10.34
CA ASP A 756 -4.83 -56.21 -9.44
C ASP A 756 -4.51 -55.13 -8.39
N ASP A 757 -3.30 -55.15 -7.83
CA ASP A 757 -2.90 -54.42 -6.64
C ASP A 757 -1.54 -53.71 -6.81
N TYR A 758 -1.24 -52.79 -5.88
CA TYR A 758 -0.01 -52.02 -5.89
C TYR A 758 0.48 -51.58 -4.52
N ILE A 759 1.78 -51.31 -4.45
CA ILE A 759 2.50 -50.63 -3.37
C ILE A 759 3.19 -49.42 -4.00
N LEU A 760 2.69 -48.22 -3.71
CA LEU A 760 3.24 -46.97 -4.27
C LEU A 760 3.92 -46.15 -3.18
N LEU A 761 5.09 -45.58 -3.50
CA LEU A 761 5.85 -44.77 -2.56
C LEU A 761 5.35 -43.32 -2.59
N ASN A 762 5.09 -42.76 -1.41
CA ASN A 762 5.02 -41.31 -1.19
C ASN A 762 6.13 -40.89 -0.22
N ARG A 763 6.29 -39.57 -0.02
CA ARG A 763 7.34 -39.01 0.85
C ARG A 763 7.25 -39.53 2.28
N ASP A 764 6.03 -39.62 2.82
CA ASP A 764 5.79 -39.83 4.25
C ASP A 764 5.16 -41.20 4.57
N PHE A 765 4.66 -41.92 3.56
CA PHE A 765 3.94 -43.18 3.68
C PHE A 765 3.97 -43.95 2.36
N ILE A 766 3.60 -45.22 2.38
CA ILE A 766 3.27 -46.01 1.19
C ILE A 766 1.76 -46.11 1.03
N VAL A 767 1.30 -46.25 -0.21
CA VAL A 767 -0.10 -46.50 -0.56
C VAL A 767 -0.25 -47.94 -1.00
N LEU A 768 -1.15 -48.66 -0.35
CA LEU A 768 -1.46 -50.06 -0.65
C LEU A 768 -2.82 -50.17 -1.36
N GLY A 769 -2.84 -51.01 -2.39
CA GLY A 769 -4.02 -51.65 -2.97
C GLY A 769 -4.74 -50.90 -4.09
N SER A 770 -5.61 -51.64 -4.81
CA SER A 770 -6.68 -51.09 -5.63
C SER A 770 -7.99 -51.89 -5.54
N THR A 771 -9.12 -51.18 -5.58
CA THR A 771 -10.29 -51.64 -6.33
C THR A 771 -10.50 -50.72 -7.52
N HIS A 772 -11.03 -51.26 -8.61
CA HIS A 772 -11.47 -50.52 -9.79
C HIS A 772 -12.92 -50.92 -10.10
N ASP A 773 -13.83 -50.68 -9.16
CA ASP A 773 -15.23 -51.10 -9.31
C ASP A 773 -15.92 -50.12 -10.28
N HIS A 774 -15.88 -50.46 -11.57
CA HIS A 774 -16.53 -49.69 -12.62
C HIS A 774 -18.05 -49.74 -12.45
N GLY A 775 -18.70 -48.57 -12.51
CA GLY A 775 -20.14 -48.44 -12.36
C GLY A 775 -20.65 -48.34 -10.92
N SER A 776 -19.79 -48.53 -9.91
CA SER A 776 -20.16 -48.38 -8.50
C SER A 776 -20.16 -46.91 -8.05
N TRP A 777 -21.26 -46.48 -7.42
CA TRP A 777 -21.42 -45.15 -6.83
C TRP A 777 -21.22 -45.14 -5.30
N ASP A 778 -20.92 -46.29 -4.72
CA ASP A 778 -20.84 -46.48 -3.27
C ASP A 778 -19.51 -45.97 -2.70
N LEU A 779 -19.59 -45.04 -1.74
CA LEU A 779 -18.45 -44.46 -1.04
C LEU A 779 -18.15 -45.17 0.29
N THR A 780 -18.95 -46.14 0.72
CA THR A 780 -18.68 -46.89 1.95
C THR A 780 -17.41 -47.72 1.81
N VAL A 781 -16.67 -47.88 2.91
CA VAL A 781 -15.48 -48.74 2.96
C VAL A 781 -15.94 -50.19 2.95
N ASN A 782 -15.43 -50.99 2.01
CA ASN A 782 -15.69 -52.42 1.99
C ASN A 782 -14.63 -53.14 2.85
N GLU A 783 -15.10 -53.79 3.92
CA GLU A 783 -14.26 -54.49 4.91
C GLU A 783 -13.59 -55.74 4.34
N GLU A 784 -14.22 -56.47 3.42
CA GLU A 784 -13.64 -57.65 2.77
C GLU A 784 -12.52 -57.26 1.81
N THR A 785 -12.74 -56.22 1.00
CA THR A 785 -11.69 -55.59 0.19
C THR A 785 -10.53 -55.09 1.05
N ALA A 786 -10.83 -54.49 2.20
CA ALA A 786 -9.80 -53.99 3.10
C ALA A 786 -8.94 -55.12 3.69
N LYS A 787 -9.57 -56.23 4.10
CA LYS A 787 -8.87 -57.44 4.59
C LYS A 787 -8.01 -58.08 3.51
N ARG A 788 -8.44 -58.06 2.25
CA ARG A 788 -7.63 -58.49 1.09
C ARG A 788 -6.36 -57.66 0.94
N ILE A 789 -6.45 -56.34 1.10
CA ILE A 789 -5.32 -55.41 0.94
C ILE A 789 -4.36 -55.49 2.14
N ILE A 790 -4.87 -55.53 3.37
CA ILE A 790 -4.07 -55.72 4.58
C ILE A 790 -4.95 -56.24 5.75
N GLU A 791 -4.49 -57.27 6.45
CA GLU A 791 -5.25 -57.86 7.58
C GLU A 791 -5.39 -56.92 8.80
N LYS A 792 -4.58 -55.86 8.89
CA LYS A 792 -4.58 -54.92 10.02
C LYS A 792 -5.65 -53.82 9.87
N ASN A 793 -6.26 -53.42 11.00
CA ASN A 793 -7.17 -52.27 11.08
C ASN A 793 -6.41 -50.94 10.98
N LEU A 794 -6.11 -50.51 9.75
CA LEU A 794 -5.46 -49.23 9.42
C LEU A 794 -6.47 -48.23 8.81
N PRO A 795 -6.18 -46.91 8.82
CA PRO A 795 -7.06 -45.90 8.22
C PRO A 795 -7.29 -46.13 6.72
N ARG A 796 -8.56 -46.08 6.29
CA ARG A 796 -9.03 -46.43 4.94
C ARG A 796 -9.69 -45.24 4.26
N THR A 797 -9.57 -45.13 2.94
CA THR A 797 -10.20 -44.04 2.19
C THR A 797 -10.69 -44.52 0.83
N THR A 798 -11.91 -44.12 0.48
CA THR A 798 -12.61 -44.43 -0.78
C THR A 798 -12.79 -43.16 -1.60
N GLY A 799 -12.80 -43.29 -2.93
CA GLY A 799 -13.10 -42.18 -3.84
C GLY A 799 -13.61 -42.66 -5.19
N LEU A 800 -14.47 -41.86 -5.84
CA LEU A 800 -15.01 -42.14 -7.17
C LEU A 800 -14.22 -41.40 -8.24
N ARG A 801 -13.81 -42.07 -9.32
CA ARG A 801 -13.05 -41.46 -10.42
C ARG A 801 -13.92 -41.40 -11.67
N PRO A 802 -13.96 -40.26 -12.40
CA PRO A 802 -14.70 -40.17 -13.67
C PRO A 802 -13.96 -40.96 -14.76
N PHE A 803 -14.50 -42.10 -15.18
CA PHE A 803 -13.88 -43.00 -16.16
C PHE A 803 -14.64 -42.98 -17.50
N ARG A 804 -13.86 -42.99 -18.59
CA ARG A 804 -14.29 -43.25 -19.97
C ARG A 804 -13.28 -44.21 -20.61
N GLU A 805 -13.73 -44.96 -21.61
CA GLU A 805 -12.82 -45.73 -22.47
C GLU A 805 -11.90 -44.80 -23.27
N GLU A 806 -12.45 -43.69 -23.77
CA GLU A 806 -11.72 -42.62 -24.46
C GLU A 806 -11.85 -41.30 -23.70
N ILE A 807 -10.72 -40.73 -23.30
CA ILE A 807 -10.65 -39.45 -22.58
C ILE A 807 -11.15 -38.35 -23.50
N ARG A 808 -12.11 -37.55 -23.01
CA ARG A 808 -12.65 -36.43 -23.78
C ARG A 808 -11.80 -35.19 -23.52
N LEU A 809 -11.00 -34.80 -24.51
CA LEU A 809 -10.13 -33.62 -24.50
C LEU A 809 -10.28 -32.86 -25.83
N GLU A 810 -11.27 -31.97 -25.91
CA GLU A 810 -11.66 -31.33 -27.18
C GLU A 810 -12.43 -30.02 -26.94
N LYS A 811 -12.57 -29.20 -27.98
CA LYS A 811 -13.33 -27.94 -27.93
C LYS A 811 -14.68 -28.06 -28.64
N GLU A 812 -15.69 -27.41 -28.08
CA GLU A 812 -17.04 -27.35 -28.61
C GLU A 812 -17.57 -25.91 -28.47
N LEU A 813 -18.23 -25.38 -29.50
CA LEU A 813 -18.95 -24.10 -29.41
C LEU A 813 -20.40 -24.37 -29.02
N LYS A 814 -20.80 -23.97 -27.81
CA LYS A 814 -22.18 -24.11 -27.33
C LYS A 814 -22.92 -22.78 -27.36
N LYS A 815 -24.16 -22.82 -27.85
CA LYS A 815 -25.08 -21.69 -27.81
C LYS A 815 -25.89 -21.75 -26.52
N SER A 816 -25.77 -20.72 -25.69
CA SER A 816 -26.60 -20.57 -24.47
C SER A 816 -28.06 -20.26 -24.82
N LYS A 817 -28.95 -20.36 -23.82
CA LYS A 817 -30.37 -20.02 -23.97
C LYS A 817 -30.61 -18.57 -24.38
N SER A 818 -29.68 -17.67 -24.06
CA SER A 818 -29.72 -16.25 -24.47
C SER A 818 -29.15 -15.99 -25.88
N GLY A 819 -28.78 -17.05 -26.61
CA GLY A 819 -28.22 -16.96 -27.95
C GLY A 819 -26.71 -16.69 -28.01
N LYS A 820 -26.05 -16.45 -26.87
CA LYS A 820 -24.60 -16.23 -26.80
C LYS A 820 -23.83 -17.53 -27.08
N GLN A 821 -22.91 -17.48 -28.02
CA GLN A 821 -21.95 -18.57 -28.27
C GLN A 821 -20.84 -18.57 -27.21
N THR A 822 -20.53 -19.75 -26.68
CA THR A 822 -19.53 -19.96 -25.63
C THR A 822 -18.62 -21.12 -26.04
N LEU A 823 -17.31 -20.91 -25.98
CA LEU A 823 -16.34 -21.99 -26.13
C LEU A 823 -16.32 -22.84 -24.86
N VAL A 824 -16.59 -24.13 -25.02
CA VAL A 824 -16.50 -25.14 -23.97
C VAL A 824 -15.35 -26.07 -24.33
N ILE A 825 -14.42 -26.28 -23.41
CA ILE A 825 -13.33 -27.26 -23.59
C ILE A 825 -13.59 -28.40 -22.62
N HIS A 826 -13.82 -29.59 -23.16
CA HIS A 826 -14.01 -30.82 -22.38
C HIS A 826 -12.64 -31.36 -21.98
N ASN A 827 -12.51 -31.78 -20.71
CA ASN A 827 -11.29 -32.41 -20.19
C ASN A 827 -11.66 -33.35 -19.02
N TYR A 828 -12.22 -34.52 -19.32
CA TYR A 828 -12.67 -35.49 -18.31
C TYR A 828 -12.66 -36.94 -18.81
N GLY A 829 -12.85 -37.89 -17.89
CA GLY A 829 -12.87 -39.33 -18.19
C GLY A 829 -11.56 -40.06 -17.97
N HIS A 830 -10.59 -39.43 -17.30
CA HIS A 830 -9.24 -39.97 -17.11
C HIS A 830 -9.16 -41.22 -16.22
N GLY A 831 -10.22 -41.59 -15.50
CA GLY A 831 -10.16 -42.62 -14.47
C GLY A 831 -9.05 -42.32 -13.46
N GLY A 832 -8.21 -43.30 -13.19
CA GLY A 832 -7.01 -43.20 -12.35
C GLY A 832 -5.77 -42.67 -13.08
N SER A 833 -5.80 -42.49 -14.41
CA SER A 833 -4.73 -41.80 -15.15
C SER A 833 -4.77 -40.28 -14.97
N GLY A 834 -5.76 -39.73 -14.25
CA GLY A 834 -5.97 -38.28 -14.12
C GLY A 834 -4.74 -37.53 -13.61
N VAL A 835 -4.03 -38.08 -12.62
CA VAL A 835 -2.80 -37.47 -12.10
C VAL A 835 -1.68 -37.51 -13.15
N THR A 836 -1.50 -38.67 -13.80
CA THR A 836 -0.47 -38.91 -14.81
C THR A 836 -0.57 -37.95 -15.99
N LEU A 837 -1.80 -37.73 -16.49
CA LEU A 837 -2.06 -36.93 -17.70
C LEU A 837 -2.28 -35.44 -17.40
N SER A 838 -2.56 -35.08 -16.14
CA SER A 838 -2.99 -33.73 -15.72
C SER A 838 -2.21 -32.57 -16.36
N LEU A 839 -0.89 -32.59 -16.29
CA LEU A 839 -0.04 -31.50 -16.78
C LEU A 839 0.05 -31.45 -18.32
N GLY A 840 -0.09 -32.60 -18.99
CA GLY A 840 -0.14 -32.67 -20.45
C GLY A 840 -1.49 -32.18 -20.97
N CYS A 841 -2.59 -32.65 -20.38
CA CYS A 841 -3.93 -32.17 -20.70
C CYS A 841 -4.05 -30.65 -20.46
N ALA A 842 -3.51 -30.15 -19.35
CA ALA A 842 -3.50 -28.71 -19.06
C ALA A 842 -2.73 -27.89 -20.11
N GLU A 843 -1.61 -28.40 -20.61
CA GLU A 843 -0.84 -27.75 -21.68
C GLU A 843 -1.63 -27.74 -23.01
N HIS A 844 -2.29 -28.85 -23.34
CA HIS A 844 -3.13 -28.93 -24.53
C HIS A 844 -4.35 -28.00 -24.46
N VAL A 845 -5.06 -27.95 -23.31
CA VAL A 845 -6.15 -26.98 -23.08
C VAL A 845 -5.65 -25.55 -23.25
N ALA A 846 -4.47 -25.22 -22.71
CA ALA A 846 -3.88 -23.89 -22.88
C ALA A 846 -3.64 -23.54 -24.36
N ASN A 847 -3.21 -24.51 -25.18
CA ASN A 847 -3.02 -24.31 -26.61
C ASN A 847 -4.36 -24.09 -27.34
N ILE A 848 -5.38 -24.90 -27.04
CA ILE A 848 -6.75 -24.72 -27.57
C ILE A 848 -7.26 -23.30 -27.30
N VAL A 849 -7.09 -22.80 -26.07
CA VAL A 849 -7.53 -21.44 -25.72
C VAL A 849 -6.73 -20.38 -26.49
N LYS A 850 -5.40 -20.54 -26.61
CA LYS A 850 -4.54 -19.60 -27.35
C LYS A 850 -4.89 -19.53 -28.84
N GLU A 851 -5.21 -20.66 -29.45
CA GLU A 851 -5.64 -20.73 -30.85
C GLU A 851 -7.05 -20.15 -31.05
N SER A 852 -7.95 -20.41 -30.10
CA SER A 852 -9.35 -19.99 -30.21
C SER A 852 -9.54 -18.49 -29.89
N PHE A 853 -8.54 -17.85 -29.27
CA PHE A 853 -8.55 -16.42 -28.94
C PHE A 853 -7.22 -15.75 -29.34
N PRO A 854 -7.11 -15.24 -30.59
CA PRO A 854 -5.84 -14.74 -31.13
C PRO A 854 -5.18 -13.63 -30.29
N THR A 855 -5.97 -12.75 -29.64
CA THR A 855 -5.43 -11.59 -28.91
C THR A 855 -6.32 -11.02 -27.77
N PRO A 856 -6.79 -11.80 -26.78
CA PRO A 856 -6.99 -11.20 -25.44
C PRO A 856 -6.68 -12.06 -24.21
N LEU A 857 -6.29 -13.34 -24.34
CA LEU A 857 -6.12 -14.25 -23.19
C LEU A 857 -4.69 -14.75 -22.95
N ARG A 858 -3.71 -14.27 -23.75
CA ARG A 858 -2.34 -14.79 -23.74
C ARG A 858 -1.58 -14.55 -22.41
N SER A 859 -2.00 -13.61 -21.57
CA SER A 859 -1.29 -13.23 -20.34
C SER A 859 -1.76 -13.99 -19.09
N GLN A 860 -2.93 -14.65 -19.13
CA GLN A 860 -3.53 -15.32 -17.97
C GLN A 860 -3.34 -16.86 -17.94
N ILE A 861 -2.76 -17.46 -18.98
CA ILE A 861 -2.57 -18.93 -19.15
C ILE A 861 -1.08 -19.28 -19.19
#